data_AF-A0A928CME2-F1
#
_entry.id   AF-A0A928CME2-F1
#
_cell.length_a   1.000
_cell.length_b   1.000
_cell.length_c   1.000
_cell.angle_alpha   90.00
_cell.angle_beta   90.00
_cell.angle_gamma   90.00
#
_symmetry.space_group_name_H-M   'P 1'
#
loop_
_entity.id
_entity.type
_entity.pdbx_description
1 polymer ?
#
loop_
_entity_poly.entity_id
_entity_poly.type
_entity_poly.pdbx_seq_one_letter_code
_entity_poly.pdbx_strand_id
1 'polypeptide(L)'
;MVESGDAKALKKVLTLNSRELDVAFDGTGATFRGSDKKLHRVEGGLDDNDVSLLMPRNVKTPKIKQIYICDNALLWCCADEAEQALERAAKLYSEQLDVIKSAAWKVASQQGSWEARLRFARSSIAKVKDEAIKAADGFLPALVADPYLRDRYNWLMWNLYNNYQADGGYFGGVFRRIWYTKLAGRGEIYGALEFARKLENLVARSRRLAGASFKEGVNYQNKLSGGFVSQLALVPQRAGLPVDIQPKAVLRTLRGEAESIQLVLTSARSEVDDIKVKVTPANENAPAIRMERVDYISLAETSNVQIPLSRGGDVPEPDVCVPITADDSFDLNAYSNQAVLLSVWSKGSTPAGNYDYNVTVSVDGNDVMTLPLTVKVEKSVLGTKRFPSIIGYRPGSMPSWFGKENDVESSRNFMKMLMEYRMEPLDLYVFTPIARDLEWAVENGLQAAVLGQFSGLAHPEPTLVKFTHLYGSVDGENFEEVPATFELRQRDPKNPLSDQDLIVTPKASLAKYKYLKLHNSETRGWYDRSGYRFFVTYPQLGTALEMNNGAEKVRDLYSIVQDKDVLHNGMKKAAKAGYIEFDDLRNATNRRSIIWEKPAGEVKDIRLINRCIEVVYDGMKKKYDLLRQKGGKDLTIYLYGFDEVAKHLNGRLLSALKNAKYAFPDVKTLSTASNIQATPEIWNYLDYHCPCNAYAVSRVEQQIAKTRNTKYWTYIGGGGYYPFGNYERVDQMRILSRAFFWNAITFDHIEGHLYWDIHMWRNNMDLREENVDFQKWNPCHGDNNGMGALFYPGANNQTYASMRSSALRDGIEDVEIFRMTRDLVKSSEDRAELEAIRNGFGTGMSIYCKDVKEMESLRNRLFDLLEKVSAK
;
A
#
# COMPACT_ATOMS: atom_id res chain seq x y z
N MET A 1 -19.69 -0.83 30.17
CA MET A 1 -18.61 -0.08 30.85
C MET A 1 -17.54 0.22 29.82
N VAL A 2 -17.15 1.47 29.67
CA VAL A 2 -15.79 1.82 29.23
C VAL A 2 -15.27 2.81 30.26
N GLU A 3 -14.37 2.36 31.13
CA GLU A 3 -13.50 3.24 31.89
C GLU A 3 -12.50 3.87 30.90
N SER A 4 -12.94 4.86 30.12
CA SER A 4 -12.03 5.74 29.39
C SER A 4 -12.69 7.10 29.18
N GLY A 5 -12.32 8.05 30.03
CA GLY A 5 -11.87 9.39 29.65
C GLY A 5 -12.75 10.35 28.84
N ASP A 6 -13.96 10.00 28.39
CA ASP A 6 -14.73 10.90 27.51
C ASP A 6 -16.24 10.94 27.79
N ALA A 7 -16.57 11.28 29.04
CA ALA A 7 -17.92 11.66 29.43
C ALA A 7 -18.43 12.95 28.73
N LYS A 8 -17.61 13.62 27.91
CA LYS A 8 -18.01 14.82 27.15
C LYS A 8 -18.43 14.51 25.71
N ALA A 9 -17.89 13.48 25.05
CA ALA A 9 -18.36 13.06 23.72
C ALA A 9 -19.74 12.37 23.75
N LEU A 10 -20.09 11.69 24.85
CA LEU A 10 -21.40 11.06 25.07
C LEU A 10 -22.52 12.04 25.51
N LYS A 11 -22.29 13.36 25.41
CA LYS A 11 -23.32 14.38 25.69
C LYS A 11 -24.34 14.63 24.57
N LYS A 12 -24.38 13.78 23.53
CA LYS A 12 -25.62 13.56 22.77
C LYS A 12 -26.34 12.36 23.38
N VAL A 13 -26.91 12.56 24.57
CA VAL A 13 -27.94 11.64 25.06
C VAL A 13 -29.14 11.83 24.14
N LEU A 14 -29.27 10.95 23.15
CA LEU A 14 -30.53 10.82 22.42
C LEU A 14 -31.54 10.23 23.41
N THR A 15 -32.40 11.08 23.95
CA THR A 15 -33.52 10.64 24.79
C THR A 15 -34.59 10.03 23.88
N LEU A 16 -34.51 8.72 23.68
CA LEU A 16 -35.49 7.98 22.87
C LEU A 16 -36.68 7.56 23.76
N ASN A 17 -37.77 8.32 23.70
CA ASN A 17 -38.99 8.07 24.48
C ASN A 17 -39.93 7.08 23.76
N SER A 18 -39.59 5.78 23.72
CA SER A 18 -40.45 4.75 23.10
C SER A 18 -40.51 3.46 23.93
N ARG A 19 -41.64 2.73 23.83
CA ARG A 19 -41.81 1.39 24.42
C ARG A 19 -41.15 0.28 23.58
N GLU A 20 -40.95 0.53 22.29
CA GLU A 20 -40.21 -0.32 21.36
C GLU A 20 -39.21 0.52 20.56
N LEU A 21 -38.00 0.00 20.36
CA LEU A 21 -36.96 0.66 19.58
C LEU A 21 -36.60 -0.22 18.38
N ASP A 22 -36.78 0.31 17.17
CA ASP A 22 -36.23 -0.28 15.96
C ASP A 22 -34.76 0.11 15.87
N VAL A 23 -33.88 -0.90 15.89
CA VAL A 23 -32.43 -0.72 15.81
C VAL A 23 -31.89 -1.53 14.65
N ALA A 24 -31.09 -0.88 13.80
CA ALA A 24 -30.40 -1.50 12.69
C ALA A 24 -28.89 -1.48 12.96
N PHE A 25 -28.29 -2.68 12.99
CA PHE A 25 -26.85 -2.89 13.14
C PHE A 25 -26.25 -3.25 11.79
N ASP A 26 -25.10 -2.65 11.49
CA ASP A 26 -24.37 -2.87 10.24
C ASP A 26 -22.89 -3.26 10.47
N GLY A 27 -22.52 -3.52 11.73
CA GLY A 27 -21.14 -3.83 12.13
C GLY A 27 -20.23 -2.60 12.22
N THR A 28 -20.80 -1.40 12.09
CA THR A 28 -20.07 -0.12 12.01
C THR A 28 -20.61 0.93 12.98
N GLY A 29 -21.76 0.62 13.54
CA GLY A 29 -22.53 1.45 14.46
C GLY A 29 -23.95 0.91 14.56
N ALA A 30 -24.81 1.69 15.21
CA ALA A 30 -26.22 1.41 15.35
C ALA A 30 -27.04 2.61 14.85
N THR A 31 -28.05 2.34 14.04
CA THR A 31 -29.04 3.34 13.63
C THR A 31 -30.35 3.09 14.36
N PHE A 32 -30.87 4.11 15.00
CA PHE A 32 -32.07 4.08 15.82
C PHE A 32 -33.18 4.87 15.15
N ARG A 33 -34.42 4.39 15.26
CA ARG A 33 -35.60 5.19 14.93
C ARG A 33 -36.25 5.75 16.18
N GLY A 34 -36.30 7.08 16.27
CA GLY A 34 -36.99 7.79 17.35
C GLY A 34 -38.52 7.71 17.23
N SER A 35 -39.22 8.10 18.30
CA SER A 35 -40.68 8.24 18.31
C SER A 35 -41.19 9.29 17.31
N ASP A 36 -40.34 10.23 16.92
CA ASP A 36 -40.57 11.22 15.87
C ASP A 36 -40.35 10.67 14.44
N LYS A 37 -40.10 9.35 14.32
CA LYS A 37 -39.72 8.63 13.09
C LYS A 37 -38.42 9.11 12.44
N LYS A 38 -37.63 9.95 13.11
CA LYS A 38 -36.31 10.32 12.60
C LYS A 38 -35.31 9.21 12.88
N LEU A 39 -34.34 9.11 11.98
CA LEU A 39 -33.22 8.20 12.14
C LEU A 39 -32.06 8.91 12.83
N HIS A 40 -31.48 8.25 13.82
CA HIS A 40 -30.32 8.71 14.55
C HIS A 40 -29.23 7.67 14.46
N ARG A 41 -28.04 8.08 14.00
CA ARG A 41 -26.88 7.20 13.88
C ARG A 41 -25.95 7.38 15.09
N VAL A 42 -25.50 6.27 15.66
CA VAL A 42 -24.38 6.21 16.60
C VAL A 42 -23.26 5.45 15.91
N GLU A 43 -22.10 6.09 15.79
CA GLU A 43 -20.91 5.54 15.16
C GLU A 43 -20.10 4.65 16.14
N GLY A 44 -19.44 3.61 15.63
CA GLY A 44 -18.52 2.75 16.38
C GLY A 44 -18.75 1.26 16.13
N GLY A 45 -17.71 0.42 16.19
CA GLY A 45 -17.80 -1.04 16.03
C GLY A 45 -18.53 -1.73 17.18
N LEU A 46 -19.80 -1.40 17.37
CA LEU A 46 -20.71 -1.97 18.35
C LEU A 46 -21.27 -3.28 17.79
N ASP A 47 -21.12 -4.36 18.54
CA ASP A 47 -21.93 -5.55 18.32
C ASP A 47 -23.28 -5.45 19.08
N ASP A 48 -24.16 -6.43 18.87
CA ASP A 48 -25.49 -6.48 19.51
C ASP A 48 -25.41 -6.48 21.05
N ASN A 49 -24.28 -6.88 21.64
CA ASN A 49 -24.07 -6.96 23.09
C ASN A 49 -23.49 -5.67 23.69
N ASP A 50 -22.96 -4.76 22.86
CA ASP A 50 -22.27 -3.55 23.31
C ASP A 50 -23.20 -2.32 23.48
N VAL A 51 -24.46 -2.40 23.05
CA VAL A 51 -25.43 -1.29 23.23
C VAL A 51 -26.01 -1.29 24.64
N SER A 52 -25.52 -0.36 25.48
CA SER A 52 -26.07 -0.12 26.83
C SER A 52 -27.09 1.02 26.82
N LEU A 53 -28.36 0.74 27.13
CA LEU A 53 -29.40 1.76 27.31
C LEU A 53 -29.37 2.32 28.74
N LEU A 54 -29.12 3.62 28.88
CA LEU A 54 -29.21 4.31 30.18
C LEU A 54 -30.66 4.68 30.48
N MET A 55 -31.26 4.00 31.46
CA MET A 55 -32.67 4.17 31.84
C MET A 55 -32.80 4.70 33.28
N PRO A 56 -33.75 5.61 33.57
CA PRO A 56 -34.10 5.95 34.95
C PRO A 56 -34.59 4.68 35.69
N ARG A 57 -34.26 4.56 36.99
CA ARG A 57 -34.53 3.35 37.82
C ARG A 57 -35.97 2.82 37.78
N ASN A 58 -36.94 3.65 37.42
CA ASN A 58 -38.38 3.33 37.48
C ASN A 58 -39.05 3.22 36.09
N VAL A 59 -38.27 3.12 35.01
CA VAL A 59 -38.81 2.99 33.64
C VAL A 59 -38.59 1.57 33.13
N LYS A 60 -39.63 1.00 32.52
CA LYS A 60 -39.56 -0.33 31.90
C LYS A 60 -38.60 -0.31 30.71
N THR A 61 -37.68 -1.28 30.64
CA THR A 61 -36.74 -1.42 29.52
C THR A 61 -37.53 -1.57 28.20
N PRO A 62 -37.23 -0.77 27.17
CA PRO A 62 -37.89 -0.91 25.87
C PRO A 62 -37.54 -2.25 25.23
N LYS A 63 -38.46 -2.79 24.43
CA LYS A 63 -38.19 -3.98 23.62
C LYS A 63 -37.36 -3.57 22.40
N ILE A 64 -36.24 -4.26 22.17
CA ILE A 64 -35.39 -4.06 20.99
C ILE A 64 -35.92 -4.95 19.86
N LYS A 65 -36.23 -4.34 18.71
CA LYS A 65 -36.54 -5.04 17.47
C LYS A 65 -35.37 -4.86 16.50
N GLN A 66 -34.74 -5.96 16.13
CA GLN A 66 -33.55 -5.97 15.28
C GLN A 66 -33.93 -6.12 13.80
N ILE A 67 -33.31 -5.34 12.94
CA ILE A 67 -33.43 -5.47 11.48
C ILE A 67 -32.06 -5.81 10.89
N TYR A 68 -31.97 -6.95 10.22
CA TYR A 68 -30.78 -7.35 9.47
C TYR A 68 -30.77 -6.65 8.10
N ILE A 69 -29.96 -5.60 8.01
CA ILE A 69 -29.91 -4.69 6.85
C ILE A 69 -28.72 -4.94 5.92
N CYS A 70 -27.73 -5.72 6.34
CA CYS A 70 -26.46 -5.86 5.64
C CYS A 70 -26.65 -6.29 4.18
N ASP A 71 -27.44 -7.33 3.90
CA ASP A 71 -27.72 -7.77 2.53
C ASP A 71 -28.30 -6.66 1.65
N ASN A 72 -29.23 -5.86 2.18
CA ASN A 72 -29.85 -4.75 1.46
C ASN A 72 -28.88 -3.58 1.27
N ALA A 73 -28.00 -3.34 2.24
CA ALA A 73 -26.93 -2.34 2.16
C ALA A 73 -25.91 -2.70 1.10
N LEU A 74 -25.45 -3.95 1.06
CA LEU A 74 -24.54 -4.46 0.03
C LEU A 74 -25.19 -4.38 -1.37
N LEU A 75 -26.47 -4.72 -1.48
CA LEU A 75 -27.23 -4.59 -2.74
C LEU A 75 -27.30 -3.14 -3.20
N TRP A 76 -27.65 -2.23 -2.30
CA TRP A 76 -27.70 -0.80 -2.61
C TRP A 76 -26.33 -0.28 -3.05
N CYS A 77 -25.25 -0.64 -2.35
CA CYS A 77 -23.90 -0.25 -2.73
C CYS A 77 -23.51 -0.75 -4.13
N CYS A 78 -23.84 -2.00 -4.46
CA CYS A 78 -23.59 -2.57 -5.77
C CYS A 78 -24.39 -1.86 -6.89
N ALA A 79 -25.67 -1.57 -6.63
CA ALA A 79 -26.52 -0.82 -7.55
C ALA A 79 -26.01 0.62 -7.74
N ASP A 80 -25.50 1.24 -6.67
CA ASP A 80 -24.92 2.58 -6.70
C ASP A 80 -23.61 2.62 -7.51
N GLU A 81 -22.76 1.60 -7.44
CA GLU A 81 -21.59 1.49 -8.34
C GLU A 81 -21.97 1.40 -9.80
N ALA A 82 -23.00 0.60 -10.11
CA ALA A 82 -23.52 0.48 -11.46
C ALA A 82 -24.13 1.79 -11.96
N GLU A 83 -24.84 2.51 -11.10
CA GLU A 83 -25.35 3.86 -11.40
C GLU A 83 -24.19 4.82 -11.71
N GLN A 84 -23.18 4.90 -10.84
CA GLN A 84 -22.03 5.79 -11.05
C GLN A 84 -21.27 5.46 -12.34
N ALA A 85 -21.06 4.18 -12.65
CA ALA A 85 -20.43 3.76 -13.90
C ALA A 85 -21.29 4.15 -15.12
N LEU A 86 -22.60 3.96 -15.03
CA LEU A 86 -23.55 4.33 -16.07
C LEU A 86 -23.57 5.84 -16.29
N GLU A 87 -23.56 6.65 -15.23
CA GLU A 87 -23.56 8.11 -15.32
C GLU A 87 -22.25 8.66 -15.90
N ARG A 88 -21.10 8.08 -15.53
CA ARG A 88 -19.81 8.43 -16.17
C ARG A 88 -19.83 8.14 -17.67
N ALA A 89 -20.28 6.95 -18.05
CA ALA A 89 -20.38 6.56 -19.45
C ALA A 89 -21.39 7.42 -20.23
N ALA A 90 -22.50 7.80 -19.60
CA ALA A 90 -23.52 8.67 -20.16
C ALA A 90 -23.01 10.11 -20.36
N LYS A 91 -22.31 10.67 -19.37
CA LYS A 91 -21.64 11.98 -19.47
C LYS A 91 -20.65 11.97 -20.64
N LEU A 92 -19.75 10.99 -20.67
CA LEU A 92 -18.77 10.84 -21.75
C LEU A 92 -19.46 10.70 -23.13
N TYR A 93 -20.51 9.89 -23.25
CA TYR A 93 -21.28 9.76 -24.48
C TYR A 93 -21.90 11.10 -24.91
N SER A 94 -22.47 11.86 -23.98
CA SER A 94 -23.11 13.15 -24.26
C SER A 94 -22.11 14.21 -24.72
N GLU A 95 -20.96 14.31 -24.06
CA GLU A 95 -19.89 15.25 -24.38
C GLU A 95 -19.25 14.94 -25.74
N GLN A 96 -19.33 13.67 -26.19
CA GLN A 96 -18.69 13.19 -27.42
C GLN A 96 -19.68 12.91 -28.56
N LEU A 97 -20.93 13.35 -28.43
CA LEU A 97 -22.01 12.99 -29.34
C LEU A 97 -21.75 13.44 -30.79
N ASP A 98 -21.18 14.62 -30.99
CA ASP A 98 -20.89 15.15 -32.33
C ASP A 98 -19.76 14.36 -33.01
N VAL A 99 -18.74 13.96 -32.25
CA VAL A 99 -17.68 13.07 -32.74
C VAL A 99 -18.26 11.72 -33.15
N ILE A 100 -19.15 11.15 -32.33
CA ILE A 100 -19.83 9.88 -32.62
C ILE A 100 -20.64 9.98 -33.92
N LYS A 101 -21.42 11.05 -34.09
CA LYS A 101 -22.22 11.28 -35.31
C LYS A 101 -21.35 11.39 -36.56
N SER A 102 -20.18 12.04 -36.45
CA SER A 102 -19.25 12.21 -37.58
C SER A 102 -18.53 10.91 -37.99
N ALA A 103 -18.31 9.98 -37.05
CA ALA A 103 -17.50 8.77 -37.27
C ALA A 103 -18.29 7.58 -37.83
N ALA A 104 -19.59 7.47 -37.50
CA ALA A 104 -20.38 6.28 -37.79
C ALA A 104 -21.85 6.61 -38.06
N TRP A 105 -22.22 6.77 -39.33
CA TRP A 105 -23.60 7.08 -39.76
C TRP A 105 -24.67 6.13 -39.18
N LYS A 106 -24.33 4.84 -39.02
CA LYS A 106 -25.22 3.84 -38.41
C LYS A 106 -25.49 4.12 -36.92
N VAL A 107 -24.53 4.67 -36.18
CA VAL A 107 -24.70 5.01 -34.76
C VAL A 107 -25.57 6.25 -34.62
N ALA A 108 -25.39 7.25 -35.48
CA ALA A 108 -26.25 8.43 -35.54
C ALA A 108 -27.74 8.03 -35.76
N SER A 109 -27.98 7.05 -36.65
CA SER A 109 -29.34 6.52 -36.90
C SER A 109 -29.95 5.73 -35.72
N GLN A 110 -29.14 5.33 -34.73
CA GLN A 110 -29.56 4.56 -33.55
C GLN A 110 -29.60 5.39 -32.26
N GLN A 111 -29.36 6.72 -32.31
CA GLN A 111 -29.29 7.58 -31.12
C GLN A 111 -30.51 7.40 -30.20
N GLY A 112 -31.73 7.43 -30.74
CA GLY A 112 -32.96 7.22 -29.96
C GLY A 112 -33.03 5.85 -29.26
N SER A 113 -32.38 4.82 -29.84
CA SER A 113 -32.26 3.50 -29.21
C SER A 113 -31.28 3.51 -28.02
N TRP A 114 -30.14 4.18 -28.16
CA TRP A 114 -29.15 4.32 -27.08
C TRP A 114 -29.73 5.12 -25.90
N GLU A 115 -30.40 6.24 -26.16
CA GLU A 115 -31.06 7.03 -25.12
C GLU A 115 -32.19 6.27 -24.42
N ALA A 116 -32.98 5.49 -25.17
CA ALA A 116 -34.01 4.64 -24.59
C ALA A 116 -33.42 3.55 -23.68
N ARG A 117 -32.31 2.92 -24.10
CA ARG A 117 -31.58 1.94 -23.28
C ARG A 117 -30.97 2.57 -22.03
N LEU A 118 -30.43 3.79 -22.14
CA LEU A 118 -29.92 4.54 -20.99
C LEU A 118 -31.02 4.84 -19.98
N ARG A 119 -32.18 5.33 -20.43
CA ARG A 119 -33.36 5.55 -19.56
C ARG A 119 -33.83 4.25 -18.89
N PHE A 120 -33.86 3.15 -19.63
CA PHE A 120 -34.23 1.84 -19.11
C PHE A 120 -33.25 1.34 -18.04
N ALA A 121 -31.94 1.46 -18.29
CA ALA A 121 -30.90 1.07 -17.34
C ALA A 121 -30.98 1.92 -16.05
N ARG A 122 -31.11 3.25 -16.17
CA ARG A 122 -31.33 4.16 -15.02
C ARG A 122 -32.56 3.76 -14.20
N SER A 123 -33.69 3.55 -14.87
CA SER A 123 -34.94 3.15 -14.20
C SER A 123 -34.81 1.79 -13.50
N SER A 124 -34.09 0.84 -14.10
CA SER A 124 -33.87 -0.49 -13.54
C SER A 124 -32.98 -0.43 -12.29
N ILE A 125 -31.92 0.36 -12.30
CA ILE A 125 -31.06 0.58 -11.13
C ILE A 125 -31.80 1.32 -10.02
N ALA A 126 -32.54 2.39 -10.36
CA ALA A 126 -33.36 3.12 -9.38
C ALA A 126 -34.37 2.19 -8.69
N LYS A 127 -35.04 1.31 -9.45
CA LYS A 127 -35.95 0.29 -8.90
C LYS A 127 -35.24 -0.63 -7.91
N VAL A 128 -34.05 -1.11 -8.23
CA VAL A 128 -33.26 -1.97 -7.32
C VAL A 128 -32.90 -1.23 -6.03
N LYS A 129 -32.50 0.04 -6.10
CA LYS A 129 -32.21 0.88 -4.92
C LYS A 129 -33.46 1.09 -4.07
N ASP A 130 -34.60 1.39 -4.69
CA ASP A 130 -35.89 1.56 -4.00
C ASP A 130 -36.37 0.27 -3.30
N GLU A 131 -36.21 -0.89 -3.96
CA GLU A 131 -36.49 -2.19 -3.36
C GLU A 131 -35.64 -2.44 -2.12
N ALA A 132 -34.33 -2.17 -2.19
CA ALA A 132 -33.42 -2.31 -1.05
C ALA A 132 -33.79 -1.37 0.11
N ILE A 133 -34.13 -0.11 -0.18
CA ILE A 133 -34.58 0.87 0.82
C ILE A 133 -35.86 0.39 1.52
N LYS A 134 -36.86 -0.08 0.74
CA LYS A 134 -38.12 -0.60 1.28
C LYS A 134 -37.90 -1.85 2.12
N ALA A 135 -37.03 -2.77 1.69
CA ALA A 135 -36.70 -4.00 2.41
C ALA A 135 -35.93 -3.74 3.72
N ALA A 136 -35.20 -2.63 3.81
CA ALA A 136 -34.53 -2.17 5.03
C ALA A 136 -35.42 -1.27 5.90
N ASP A 137 -36.73 -1.27 5.67
CA ASP A 137 -37.73 -0.45 6.37
C ASP A 137 -37.37 1.04 6.38
N GLY A 138 -36.63 1.55 5.38
CA GLY A 138 -36.21 2.95 5.33
C GLY A 138 -35.04 3.34 6.24
N PHE A 139 -34.37 2.40 6.92
CA PHE A 139 -33.10 2.69 7.63
C PHE A 139 -31.94 2.97 6.66
N LEU A 140 -31.98 2.37 5.47
CA LEU A 140 -30.88 2.33 4.52
C LEU A 140 -30.27 3.69 4.15
N PRO A 141 -31.06 4.75 3.87
CA PRO A 141 -30.51 6.06 3.49
C PRO A 141 -29.53 6.65 4.52
N ALA A 142 -29.79 6.45 5.82
CA ALA A 142 -28.89 6.94 6.87
C ALA A 142 -27.59 6.13 6.96
N LEU A 143 -27.60 4.87 6.54
CA LEU A 143 -26.44 3.98 6.57
C LEU A 143 -25.56 4.17 5.34
N VAL A 144 -26.16 4.26 4.15
CA VAL A 144 -25.41 4.44 2.90
C VAL A 144 -24.82 5.84 2.74
N ALA A 145 -25.33 6.81 3.50
CA ALA A 145 -24.70 8.11 3.66
C ALA A 145 -23.43 8.06 4.53
N ASP A 146 -23.19 6.97 5.26
CA ASP A 146 -21.98 6.78 6.06
C ASP A 146 -20.85 6.20 5.17
N PRO A 147 -19.73 6.93 4.96
CA PRO A 147 -18.60 6.45 4.19
C PRO A 147 -18.05 5.10 4.67
N TYR A 148 -18.17 4.79 5.96
CA TYR A 148 -17.65 3.55 6.50
C TYR A 148 -18.41 2.32 5.97
N LEU A 149 -19.73 2.42 5.76
CA LEU A 149 -20.49 1.30 5.16
C LEU A 149 -19.96 1.00 3.77
N ARG A 150 -19.62 2.04 3.00
CA ARG A 150 -19.05 1.89 1.66
C ARG A 150 -17.64 1.32 1.70
N ASP A 151 -16.78 1.76 2.61
CA ASP A 151 -15.46 1.17 2.82
C ASP A 151 -15.56 -0.32 3.20
N ARG A 152 -16.51 -0.69 4.07
CA ARG A 152 -16.81 -2.09 4.43
C ARG A 152 -17.32 -2.90 3.25
N TYR A 153 -18.25 -2.35 2.46
CA TYR A 153 -18.73 -2.99 1.24
C TYR A 153 -17.56 -3.27 0.30
N ASN A 154 -16.71 -2.27 0.05
CA ASN A 154 -15.55 -2.38 -0.83
C ASN A 154 -14.52 -3.37 -0.32
N TRP A 155 -14.29 -3.41 0.99
CA TRP A 155 -13.45 -4.41 1.64
C TRP A 155 -14.01 -5.84 1.51
N LEU A 156 -15.33 -6.02 1.68
CA LEU A 156 -15.98 -7.33 1.50
C LEU A 156 -15.89 -7.79 0.04
N MET A 157 -16.16 -6.87 -0.89
CA MET A 157 -16.04 -7.07 -2.33
C MET A 157 -14.64 -7.51 -2.73
N TRP A 158 -13.64 -6.88 -2.13
CA TRP A 158 -12.25 -7.22 -2.31
C TRP A 158 -11.90 -8.61 -1.75
N ASN A 159 -12.26 -8.89 -0.49
CA ASN A 159 -12.00 -10.18 0.15
C ASN A 159 -12.64 -11.33 -0.59
N LEU A 160 -13.82 -11.11 -1.18
CA LEU A 160 -14.47 -12.11 -2.00
C LEU A 160 -13.53 -12.56 -3.11
N TYR A 161 -12.97 -11.64 -3.89
CA TYR A 161 -12.19 -11.98 -5.08
C TYR A 161 -10.93 -12.78 -4.74
N ASN A 162 -10.19 -12.34 -3.73
CA ASN A 162 -8.91 -12.97 -3.36
C ASN A 162 -9.09 -14.29 -2.61
N ASN A 163 -10.06 -14.38 -1.70
CA ASN A 163 -10.32 -15.63 -0.98
C ASN A 163 -11.17 -16.62 -1.79
N TYR A 164 -11.74 -16.21 -2.94
CA TYR A 164 -12.39 -17.14 -3.88
C TYR A 164 -11.38 -18.11 -4.48
N GLN A 165 -10.15 -17.67 -4.70
CA GLN A 165 -9.11 -18.47 -5.35
C GLN A 165 -8.36 -19.41 -4.40
N ALA A 166 -8.40 -19.17 -3.08
CA ALA A 166 -7.45 -19.77 -2.13
C ALA A 166 -8.08 -20.62 -1.01
N ASP A 167 -9.16 -21.36 -1.27
CA ASP A 167 -9.84 -22.29 -0.34
C ASP A 167 -10.92 -21.69 0.59
N GLY A 168 -12.15 -21.59 0.07
CA GLY A 168 -13.38 -21.82 0.86
C GLY A 168 -13.55 -21.10 2.20
N GLY A 169 -12.95 -19.92 2.39
CA GLY A 169 -12.90 -19.21 3.67
C GLY A 169 -14.27 -18.96 4.32
N TYR A 170 -14.26 -18.66 5.63
CA TYR A 170 -15.45 -18.56 6.50
C TYR A 170 -16.58 -17.64 5.97
N PHE A 171 -16.25 -16.64 5.14
CA PHE A 171 -17.23 -15.75 4.48
C PHE A 171 -17.65 -16.21 3.07
N GLY A 172 -16.90 -17.12 2.44
CA GLY A 172 -17.08 -17.55 1.06
C GLY A 172 -18.43 -18.19 0.79
N GLY A 173 -18.97 -19.02 1.68
CA GLY A 173 -20.26 -19.71 1.45
C GLY A 173 -21.48 -18.77 1.51
N VAL A 174 -21.55 -17.91 2.52
CA VAL A 174 -22.66 -16.98 2.74
C VAL A 174 -22.60 -15.82 1.74
N PHE A 175 -21.43 -15.21 1.56
CA PHE A 175 -21.29 -14.11 0.61
C PHE A 175 -21.41 -14.58 -0.84
N ARG A 176 -20.93 -15.79 -1.21
CA ARG A 176 -21.18 -16.37 -2.55
C ARG A 176 -22.67 -16.50 -2.81
N ARG A 177 -23.44 -16.96 -1.83
CA ARG A 177 -24.90 -17.00 -1.93
C ARG A 177 -25.45 -15.60 -2.17
N ILE A 178 -25.07 -14.60 -1.36
CA ILE A 178 -25.51 -13.21 -1.52
C ILE A 178 -25.11 -12.64 -2.89
N TRP A 179 -23.88 -12.89 -3.36
CA TRP A 179 -23.35 -12.43 -4.64
C TRP A 179 -24.20 -12.90 -5.82
N TYR A 180 -24.41 -14.22 -5.93
CA TYR A 180 -25.14 -14.81 -7.06
C TYR A 180 -26.66 -14.68 -6.93
N THR A 181 -27.21 -14.54 -5.72
CA THR A 181 -28.67 -14.45 -5.53
C THR A 181 -29.19 -13.02 -5.39
N LYS A 182 -28.36 -12.07 -4.94
CA LYS A 182 -28.79 -10.72 -4.57
C LYS A 182 -27.94 -9.57 -5.15
N LEU A 183 -26.67 -9.77 -5.49
CA LEU A 183 -25.77 -8.69 -5.97
C LEU A 183 -25.54 -8.77 -7.49
N ALA A 184 -24.31 -9.03 -7.96
CA ALA A 184 -23.98 -9.07 -9.39
C ALA A 184 -24.70 -10.19 -10.17
N GLY A 185 -25.32 -11.16 -9.49
CA GLY A 185 -26.24 -12.10 -10.13
C GLY A 185 -27.57 -11.48 -10.59
N ARG A 186 -27.89 -10.23 -10.23
CA ARG A 186 -29.08 -9.49 -10.71
C ARG A 186 -28.86 -8.96 -12.11
N GLY A 187 -29.73 -9.35 -13.05
CA GLY A 187 -29.64 -8.96 -14.45
C GLY A 187 -29.70 -7.45 -14.70
N GLU A 188 -30.38 -6.69 -13.82
CA GLU A 188 -30.48 -5.23 -13.89
C GLU A 188 -29.12 -4.55 -13.66
N ILE A 189 -28.39 -4.97 -12.64
CA ILE A 189 -27.08 -4.42 -12.27
C ILE A 189 -26.05 -4.77 -13.34
N TYR A 190 -25.96 -6.06 -13.66
CA TYR A 190 -25.03 -6.55 -14.68
C TYR A 190 -25.32 -5.92 -16.05
N GLY A 191 -26.59 -5.80 -16.44
CA GLY A 191 -27.02 -5.17 -17.68
C GLY A 191 -26.63 -3.68 -17.76
N ALA A 192 -26.74 -2.94 -16.66
CA ALA A 192 -26.32 -1.53 -16.60
C ALA A 192 -24.80 -1.37 -16.74
N LEU A 193 -24.02 -2.17 -16.02
CA LEU A 193 -22.55 -2.16 -16.11
C LEU A 193 -22.07 -2.53 -17.51
N GLU A 194 -22.63 -3.58 -18.11
CA GLU A 194 -22.27 -3.98 -19.46
C GLU A 194 -22.70 -2.93 -20.51
N PHE A 195 -23.82 -2.22 -20.28
CA PHE A 195 -24.23 -1.12 -21.13
C PHE A 195 -23.31 0.09 -21.01
N ALA A 196 -22.91 0.48 -19.81
CA ALA A 196 -21.92 1.53 -19.56
C ALA A 196 -20.61 1.25 -20.32
N ARG A 197 -20.10 0.01 -20.20
CA ARG A 197 -18.93 -0.47 -20.95
C ARG A 197 -19.11 -0.37 -22.46
N LYS A 198 -20.30 -0.69 -22.98
CA LYS A 198 -20.60 -0.57 -24.43
C LYS A 198 -20.59 0.89 -24.89
N LEU A 199 -21.06 1.83 -24.07
CA LEU A 199 -21.01 3.26 -24.36
C LEU A 199 -19.57 3.79 -24.38
N GLU A 200 -18.75 3.46 -23.39
CA GLU A 200 -17.34 3.88 -23.34
C GLU A 200 -16.55 3.35 -24.55
N ASN A 201 -16.73 2.07 -24.90
CA ASN A 201 -16.12 1.48 -26.08
C ASN A 201 -16.61 2.12 -27.39
N LEU A 202 -17.89 2.51 -27.45
CA LEU A 202 -18.44 3.23 -28.59
C LEU A 202 -17.78 4.60 -28.73
N VAL A 203 -17.63 5.36 -27.64
CA VAL A 203 -16.96 6.66 -27.64
C VAL A 203 -15.52 6.50 -28.09
N ALA A 204 -14.75 5.62 -27.45
CA ALA A 204 -13.33 5.39 -27.77
C ALA A 204 -13.14 4.99 -29.25
N ARG A 205 -13.96 4.06 -29.75
CA ARG A 205 -13.94 3.65 -31.16
C ARG A 205 -14.31 4.80 -32.09
N SER A 206 -15.32 5.59 -31.75
CA SER A 206 -15.78 6.70 -32.60
C SER A 206 -14.74 7.80 -32.69
N ARG A 207 -14.13 8.17 -31.57
CA ARG A 207 -13.04 9.15 -31.54
C ARG A 207 -11.86 8.70 -32.39
N ARG A 208 -11.49 7.41 -32.30
CA ARG A 208 -10.47 6.80 -33.16
C ARG A 208 -10.82 6.92 -34.65
N LEU A 209 -12.03 6.51 -35.04
CA LEU A 209 -12.46 6.56 -36.44
C LEU A 209 -12.57 8.00 -36.98
N ALA A 210 -12.95 8.96 -36.15
CA ALA A 210 -13.02 10.38 -36.51
C ALA A 210 -11.65 11.08 -36.53
N GLY A 211 -10.59 10.46 -35.99
CA GLY A 211 -9.31 11.12 -35.73
C GLY A 211 -9.47 12.32 -34.78
N ALA A 212 -10.28 12.18 -33.72
CA ALA A 212 -10.72 13.31 -32.90
C ALA A 212 -9.54 14.03 -32.21
N SER A 213 -8.64 13.29 -31.54
CA SER A 213 -7.46 13.86 -30.89
C SER A 213 -6.59 14.70 -31.84
N PHE A 214 -6.45 14.25 -33.08
CA PHE A 214 -5.72 14.98 -34.12
C PHE A 214 -6.38 16.33 -34.48
N LYS A 215 -7.72 16.40 -34.45
CA LYS A 215 -8.49 17.61 -34.78
C LYS A 215 -8.58 18.60 -33.60
N GLU A 216 -8.48 18.10 -32.37
CA GLU A 216 -8.55 18.91 -31.15
C GLU A 216 -7.24 19.65 -30.87
N GLY A 217 -6.10 19.06 -31.25
CA GLY A 217 -4.79 19.71 -31.15
C GLY A 217 -4.53 20.76 -32.24
N VAL A 218 -3.42 21.49 -32.09
CA VAL A 218 -2.92 22.42 -33.10
C VAL A 218 -2.31 21.63 -34.26
N ASN A 219 -2.95 21.74 -35.41
CA ASN A 219 -2.61 20.97 -36.61
C ASN A 219 -1.48 21.59 -37.41
N TYR A 220 -0.52 20.77 -37.82
CA TYR A 220 0.49 21.10 -38.81
C TYR A 220 0.34 20.24 -40.07
N GLN A 221 0.04 20.89 -41.19
CA GLN A 221 -0.01 20.31 -42.54
C GLN A 221 -0.82 19.01 -42.69
N ASN A 222 -1.80 18.76 -41.83
CA ASN A 222 -2.50 17.46 -41.75
C ASN A 222 -1.56 16.25 -41.56
N LYS A 223 -0.35 16.45 -41.03
CA LYS A 223 0.64 15.41 -40.73
C LYS A 223 0.74 15.15 -39.24
N LEU A 224 0.89 16.22 -38.46
CA LEU A 224 1.10 16.19 -37.02
C LEU A 224 0.10 17.12 -36.33
N SER A 225 -0.31 16.77 -35.13
CA SER A 225 -1.11 17.63 -34.25
C SER A 225 -0.55 17.55 -32.84
N GLY A 226 -0.66 18.63 -32.07
CA GLY A 226 -0.33 18.54 -30.65
C GLY A 226 -1.05 19.52 -29.75
N GLY A 227 -1.04 19.19 -28.46
CA GLY A 227 -1.65 19.99 -27.41
C GLY A 227 -1.43 19.34 -26.04
N PHE A 228 -2.03 19.93 -25.02
CA PHE A 228 -1.82 19.54 -23.63
C PHE A 228 -2.99 18.77 -23.05
N VAL A 229 -2.69 17.83 -22.17
CA VAL A 229 -3.66 17.17 -21.28
C VAL A 229 -3.08 17.05 -19.88
N SER A 230 -3.95 16.86 -18.88
CA SER A 230 -3.53 16.57 -17.50
C SER A 230 -2.55 15.40 -17.47
N GLN A 231 -1.57 15.42 -16.56
CA GLN A 231 -0.68 14.27 -16.33
C GLN A 231 -1.43 13.00 -15.89
N LEU A 232 -2.65 13.13 -15.37
CA LEU A 232 -3.47 12.01 -14.95
C LEU A 232 -4.26 11.38 -16.10
N ALA A 233 -4.22 11.97 -17.30
CA ALA A 233 -4.80 11.38 -18.49
C ALA A 233 -3.95 10.21 -18.98
N LEU A 234 -4.61 9.09 -19.32
CA LEU A 234 -3.96 8.01 -20.05
C LEU A 234 -3.85 8.41 -21.53
N VAL A 235 -2.65 8.31 -22.10
CA VAL A 235 -2.37 8.61 -23.51
C VAL A 235 -1.99 7.32 -24.25
N PRO A 236 -2.97 6.58 -24.81
CA PRO A 236 -2.69 5.32 -25.49
C PRO A 236 -1.81 5.53 -26.72
N GLN A 237 -0.95 4.57 -27.05
CA GLN A 237 -0.06 4.66 -28.21
C GLN A 237 -0.82 4.84 -29.54
N ARG A 238 -2.04 4.30 -29.65
CA ARG A 238 -2.87 4.46 -30.85
C ARG A 238 -3.68 5.76 -30.81
N ALA A 239 -3.69 6.51 -31.91
CA ALA A 239 -4.41 7.78 -32.06
C ALA A 239 -5.93 7.65 -31.82
N GLY A 240 -6.53 8.73 -31.30
CA GLY A 240 -7.98 8.85 -31.05
C GLY A 240 -8.38 9.11 -29.59
N LEU A 241 -7.44 8.94 -28.66
CA LEU A 241 -7.49 9.38 -27.26
C LEU A 241 -6.15 10.08 -26.95
N PRO A 242 -6.00 10.90 -25.89
CA PRO A 242 -6.96 11.27 -24.84
C PRO A 242 -8.07 12.24 -25.33
N VAL A 243 -8.97 12.58 -24.40
CA VAL A 243 -9.96 13.67 -24.54
C VAL A 243 -9.39 14.99 -24.01
N ASP A 244 -10.07 16.10 -24.31
CA ASP A 244 -9.77 17.44 -23.77
C ASP A 244 -8.37 17.98 -24.10
N ILE A 245 -7.84 17.67 -25.28
CA ILE A 245 -6.55 18.24 -25.74
C ILE A 245 -6.70 19.76 -25.86
N GLN A 246 -5.87 20.50 -25.12
CA GLN A 246 -5.88 21.95 -25.10
C GLN A 246 -4.71 22.52 -25.91
N PRO A 247 -4.92 23.55 -26.75
CA PRO A 247 -3.83 24.20 -27.49
C PRO A 247 -2.93 25.07 -26.60
N LYS A 248 -3.32 25.28 -25.33
CA LYS A 248 -2.58 26.03 -24.31
C LYS A 248 -2.83 25.44 -22.93
N ALA A 249 -1.90 25.65 -22.01
CA ALA A 249 -2.03 25.14 -20.65
C ALA A 249 -1.62 26.15 -19.58
N VAL A 250 -2.21 26.00 -18.39
CA VAL A 250 -1.80 26.72 -17.18
C VAL A 250 -1.54 25.71 -16.08
N LEU A 251 -0.33 25.73 -15.53
CA LEU A 251 0.04 24.97 -14.33
C LEU A 251 0.16 25.90 -13.13
N ARG A 252 -0.22 25.41 -11.95
CA ARG A 252 -0.02 26.09 -10.68
C ARG A 252 0.86 25.25 -9.77
N THR A 253 1.79 25.91 -9.09
CA THR A 253 2.71 25.28 -8.15
C THR A 253 3.07 26.23 -7.00
N LEU A 254 3.32 25.71 -5.80
CA LEU A 254 4.00 26.42 -4.73
C LEU A 254 5.50 26.48 -4.99
N ARG A 255 6.23 27.37 -4.31
CA ARG A 255 7.70 27.33 -4.34
C ARG A 255 8.21 26.07 -3.68
N GLY A 256 9.09 25.32 -4.33
CA GLY A 256 9.62 24.05 -3.82
C GLY A 256 8.77 22.83 -4.18
N GLU A 257 7.63 23.01 -4.84
CA GLU A 257 6.77 21.93 -5.33
C GLU A 257 7.10 21.62 -6.80
N ALA A 258 6.73 20.41 -7.24
CA ALA A 258 6.69 20.05 -8.65
C ALA A 258 5.25 19.81 -9.12
N GLU A 259 4.95 20.10 -10.37
CA GLU A 259 3.67 19.73 -10.99
C GLU A 259 3.90 19.49 -12.48
N SER A 260 3.11 18.59 -13.07
CA SER A 260 3.38 18.09 -14.42
C SER A 260 2.16 18.17 -15.34
N ILE A 261 2.44 18.26 -16.63
CA ILE A 261 1.45 18.18 -17.71
C ILE A 261 1.99 17.35 -18.87
N GLN A 262 1.11 16.73 -19.66
CA GLN A 262 1.53 16.01 -20.86
C GLN A 262 1.33 16.87 -22.09
N LEU A 263 2.40 17.05 -22.87
CA LEU A 263 2.28 17.38 -24.29
C LEU A 263 1.97 16.09 -25.03
N VAL A 264 0.89 16.06 -25.81
CA VAL A 264 0.52 14.92 -26.65
C VAL A 264 0.73 15.32 -28.10
N LEU A 265 1.48 14.50 -28.83
CA LEU A 265 1.66 14.59 -30.27
C LEU A 265 0.93 13.43 -30.93
N THR A 266 0.16 13.72 -31.97
CA THR A 266 -0.63 12.73 -32.71
C THR A 266 -0.33 12.82 -34.20
N SER A 267 0.06 11.70 -34.82
CA SER A 267 0.26 11.60 -36.26
C SER A 267 -1.04 11.30 -37.01
N ALA A 268 -1.11 11.71 -38.27
CA ALA A 268 -2.21 11.41 -39.18
C ALA A 268 -1.99 10.07 -39.91
N ARG A 269 -2.16 10.04 -41.25
CA ARG A 269 -2.06 8.81 -42.06
C ARG A 269 -0.63 8.37 -42.36
N SER A 270 0.34 9.23 -42.11
CA SER A 270 1.75 9.04 -42.43
C SER A 270 2.56 9.06 -41.15
N GLU A 271 3.66 8.32 -41.15
CA GLU A 271 4.71 8.46 -40.13
C GLU A 271 5.33 9.86 -40.18
N VAL A 272 5.89 10.27 -39.05
CA VAL A 272 6.58 11.55 -38.87
C VAL A 272 7.86 11.25 -38.11
N ASP A 273 9.00 11.46 -38.76
CA ASP A 273 10.32 11.17 -38.23
C ASP A 273 11.00 12.45 -37.70
N ASP A 274 12.10 12.28 -36.94
CA ASP A 274 12.94 13.36 -36.41
C ASP A 274 12.14 14.45 -35.66
N ILE A 275 11.19 14.03 -34.81
CA ILE A 275 10.44 14.95 -33.97
C ILE A 275 11.31 15.38 -32.80
N LYS A 276 11.48 16.69 -32.63
CA LYS A 276 12.14 17.30 -31.47
C LYS A 276 11.18 18.17 -30.69
N VAL A 277 11.36 18.22 -29.36
CA VAL A 277 10.58 19.07 -28.47
C VAL A 277 11.53 19.98 -27.71
N LYS A 278 11.29 21.28 -27.77
CA LYS A 278 12.06 22.30 -27.06
C LYS A 278 11.13 23.18 -26.24
N VAL A 279 11.45 23.36 -24.97
CA VAL A 279 10.73 24.28 -24.07
C VAL A 279 11.60 25.49 -23.82
N THR A 280 11.15 26.66 -24.27
CA THR A 280 11.89 27.92 -24.12
C THR A 280 11.11 28.87 -23.21
N PRO A 281 11.68 29.31 -22.07
CA PRO A 281 11.03 30.29 -21.23
C PRO A 281 11.03 31.68 -21.90
N ALA A 282 9.99 32.46 -21.69
CA ALA A 282 9.94 33.87 -22.10
C ALA A 282 10.77 34.78 -21.19
N ASN A 283 11.09 34.32 -19.97
CA ASN A 283 11.78 35.09 -18.92
C ASN A 283 13.04 34.35 -18.44
N GLU A 284 14.15 35.06 -18.18
CA GLU A 284 15.44 34.45 -17.77
C GLU A 284 15.41 33.71 -16.43
N ASN A 285 14.50 34.06 -15.52
CA ASN A 285 14.39 33.48 -14.17
C ASN A 285 13.33 32.37 -14.04
N ALA A 286 12.88 31.82 -15.16
CA ALA A 286 11.84 30.81 -15.16
C ALA A 286 12.31 29.48 -14.53
N PRO A 287 11.46 28.77 -13.78
CA PRO A 287 11.73 27.40 -13.34
C PRO A 287 12.18 26.48 -14.47
N ALA A 288 13.06 25.54 -14.16
CA ALA A 288 13.43 24.52 -15.14
C ALA A 288 12.24 23.56 -15.38
N ILE A 289 12.05 23.18 -16.63
CA ILE A 289 11.10 22.14 -17.04
C ILE A 289 11.90 20.92 -17.46
N ARG A 290 11.67 19.79 -16.77
CA ARG A 290 12.18 18.48 -17.17
C ARG A 290 11.25 17.89 -18.22
N MET A 291 11.83 17.34 -19.29
CA MET A 291 11.09 16.67 -20.36
C MET A 291 11.36 15.17 -20.31
N GLU A 292 10.30 14.38 -20.31
CA GLU A 292 10.39 12.92 -20.29
C GLU A 292 9.45 12.34 -21.34
N ARG A 293 9.97 11.63 -22.35
CA ARG A 293 9.17 10.87 -23.30
C ARG A 293 8.51 9.71 -22.56
N VAL A 294 7.19 9.58 -22.69
CA VAL A 294 6.45 8.50 -22.04
C VAL A 294 6.49 7.25 -22.92
N ASP A 295 7.21 6.23 -22.47
CA ASP A 295 7.28 4.92 -23.13
C ASP A 295 6.21 3.95 -22.61
N TYR A 296 6.02 2.87 -23.37
CA TYR A 296 4.88 1.97 -23.24
C TYR A 296 5.29 0.55 -22.83
N ILE A 297 4.47 -0.08 -21.98
CA ILE A 297 4.67 -1.44 -21.50
C ILE A 297 3.53 -2.34 -21.96
N SER A 298 3.86 -3.53 -22.44
CA SER A 298 2.85 -4.54 -22.80
C SER A 298 2.30 -5.22 -21.55
N LEU A 299 0.97 -5.31 -21.45
CA LEU A 299 0.30 -6.05 -20.37
C LEU A 299 0.26 -7.55 -20.69
N ALA A 300 0.54 -8.40 -19.70
CA ALA A 300 0.45 -9.86 -19.87
C ALA A 300 -1.02 -10.32 -19.96
N GLU A 301 -1.85 -9.97 -18.96
CA GLU A 301 -3.33 -10.10 -18.94
C GLU A 301 -3.93 -9.04 -18.00
N THR A 302 -5.23 -8.73 -18.07
CA THR A 302 -5.84 -7.76 -17.13
C THR A 302 -5.76 -8.28 -15.72
N SER A 303 -5.06 -7.56 -14.85
CA SER A 303 -4.76 -8.09 -13.54
C SER A 303 -5.83 -7.80 -12.48
N ASN A 304 -7.00 -7.26 -12.88
CA ASN A 304 -8.18 -7.11 -12.03
C ASN A 304 -9.47 -7.09 -12.87
N VAL A 305 -10.41 -8.01 -12.66
CA VAL A 305 -11.71 -8.03 -13.36
C VAL A 305 -12.70 -6.96 -12.86
N GLN A 306 -12.42 -6.27 -11.74
CA GLN A 306 -13.30 -5.23 -11.18
C GLN A 306 -13.13 -3.87 -11.87
N ILE A 307 -12.03 -3.66 -12.59
CA ILE A 307 -11.87 -2.50 -13.47
C ILE A 307 -11.73 -3.02 -14.90
N PRO A 308 -12.64 -2.69 -15.82
CA PRO A 308 -12.47 -2.98 -17.23
C PRO A 308 -11.57 -1.89 -17.85
N LEU A 309 -10.30 -1.83 -17.48
CA LEU A 309 -9.31 -1.04 -18.22
C LEU A 309 -8.44 -2.01 -19.01
N SER A 310 -8.69 -2.00 -20.32
CA SER A 310 -8.16 -2.89 -21.35
C SER A 310 -8.62 -4.36 -21.23
N ARG A 311 -8.63 -5.10 -22.34
CA ARG A 311 -8.42 -6.55 -22.31
C ARG A 311 -6.93 -6.76 -22.49
N GLY A 312 -6.37 -7.82 -21.92
CA GLY A 312 -4.97 -8.17 -22.13
C GLY A 312 -4.65 -8.21 -23.64
N GLY A 313 -3.56 -7.58 -24.04
CA GLY A 313 -3.04 -7.64 -25.41
C GLY A 313 -3.56 -6.62 -26.43
N ASP A 314 -4.48 -5.70 -26.09
CA ASP A 314 -5.05 -4.81 -27.12
C ASP A 314 -4.25 -3.51 -27.38
N VAL A 315 -3.56 -2.93 -26.37
CA VAL A 315 -2.68 -1.74 -26.48
C VAL A 315 -1.66 -1.70 -25.33
N PRO A 316 -0.37 -1.41 -25.58
CA PRO A 316 0.61 -1.09 -24.52
C PRO A 316 0.20 0.11 -23.64
N GLU A 317 0.47 0.04 -22.34
CA GLU A 317 0.13 1.08 -21.36
C GLU A 317 1.27 2.11 -21.19
N PRO A 318 0.98 3.43 -21.23
CA PRO A 318 1.98 4.47 -21.03
C PRO A 318 2.40 4.54 -19.56
N ASP A 319 3.67 4.30 -19.26
CA ASP A 319 4.13 4.34 -17.85
C ASP A 319 5.57 4.81 -17.67
N VAL A 320 6.52 4.44 -18.53
CA VAL A 320 7.94 4.74 -18.30
C VAL A 320 8.26 6.17 -18.72
N CYS A 321 8.87 6.97 -17.86
CA CYS A 321 9.27 8.35 -18.17
C CYS A 321 10.76 8.40 -18.54
N VAL A 322 11.06 8.35 -19.84
CA VAL A 322 12.43 8.37 -20.38
C VAL A 322 12.88 9.83 -20.53
N PRO A 323 13.91 10.30 -19.80
CA PRO A 323 14.39 11.68 -19.91
C PRO A 323 14.86 12.00 -21.33
N ILE A 324 14.49 13.18 -21.82
CA ILE A 324 14.93 13.71 -23.11
C ILE A 324 15.37 15.18 -22.98
N THR A 325 16.24 15.60 -23.87
CA THR A 325 16.70 16.98 -24.05
C THR A 325 16.11 17.57 -25.34
N ALA A 326 16.42 18.84 -25.63
CA ALA A 326 15.96 19.49 -26.86
C ALA A 326 16.68 18.97 -28.12
N ASP A 327 17.81 18.27 -27.95
CA ASP A 327 18.61 17.75 -29.06
C ASP A 327 18.19 16.32 -29.45
N ASP A 328 17.55 15.60 -28.53
CA ASP A 328 17.03 14.25 -28.76
C ASP A 328 15.82 14.29 -29.70
N SER A 329 15.76 13.34 -30.64
CA SER A 329 14.61 13.13 -31.50
C SER A 329 13.97 11.75 -31.30
N PHE A 330 12.72 11.64 -31.72
CA PHE A 330 11.98 10.40 -31.78
C PHE A 330 11.02 10.41 -32.97
N ASP A 331 10.59 9.22 -33.38
CA ASP A 331 9.70 9.04 -34.52
C ASP A 331 8.29 8.68 -34.05
N LEU A 332 7.30 8.98 -34.88
CA LEU A 332 5.90 8.68 -34.63
C LEU A 332 5.28 7.94 -35.81
N ASN A 333 4.97 6.67 -35.61
CA ASN A 333 4.24 5.84 -36.58
C ASN A 333 2.92 6.50 -36.99
N ALA A 334 2.39 6.17 -38.18
CA ALA A 334 1.06 6.60 -38.59
C ALA A 334 -0.02 6.24 -37.55
N TYR A 335 -1.01 7.12 -37.37
CA TYR A 335 -2.12 6.97 -36.43
C TYR A 335 -1.69 6.63 -34.99
N SER A 336 -0.62 7.26 -34.51
CA SER A 336 -0.08 7.02 -33.18
C SER A 336 -0.02 8.31 -32.36
N ASN A 337 -0.04 8.16 -31.06
CA ASN A 337 0.26 9.22 -30.11
C ASN A 337 1.62 8.99 -29.47
N GLN A 338 2.27 10.09 -29.10
CA GLN A 338 3.41 10.09 -28.18
C GLN A 338 3.19 11.22 -27.17
N ALA A 339 3.31 10.90 -25.88
CA ALA A 339 3.31 11.89 -24.82
C ALA A 339 4.74 12.28 -24.44
N VAL A 340 4.93 13.56 -24.13
CA VAL A 340 6.10 14.09 -23.42
C VAL A 340 5.60 14.71 -22.12
N LEU A 341 6.00 14.15 -21.00
CA LEU A 341 5.72 14.71 -19.68
C LEU A 341 6.62 15.94 -19.47
N LEU A 342 6.00 17.07 -19.18
CA LEU A 342 6.65 18.33 -18.85
C LEU A 342 6.46 18.57 -17.36
N SER A 343 7.51 18.37 -16.57
CA SER A 343 7.49 18.58 -15.12
C SER A 343 8.19 19.87 -14.76
N VAL A 344 7.44 20.81 -14.18
CA VAL A 344 7.99 22.04 -13.62
C VAL A 344 8.53 21.72 -12.24
N TRP A 345 9.82 21.99 -12.00
CA TRP A 345 10.43 21.84 -10.68
C TRP A 345 10.78 23.23 -10.12
N SER A 346 9.90 23.78 -9.29
CA SER A 346 10.17 25.06 -8.64
C SER A 346 11.10 24.84 -7.43
N LYS A 347 12.05 25.75 -7.23
CA LYS A 347 12.88 25.75 -6.02
C LYS A 347 12.16 26.55 -4.94
N GLY A 348 12.45 26.29 -3.66
CA GLY A 348 11.93 27.14 -2.57
C GLY A 348 12.31 28.62 -2.71
N SER A 349 13.42 28.89 -3.41
CA SER A 349 13.91 30.24 -3.74
C SER A 349 13.34 30.83 -5.03
N THR A 350 12.58 30.07 -5.84
CA THR A 350 11.96 30.57 -7.07
C THR A 350 11.05 31.76 -6.75
N PRO A 351 11.16 32.91 -7.43
CA PRO A 351 10.24 34.03 -7.19
C PRO A 351 8.79 33.67 -7.53
N ALA A 352 7.83 34.15 -6.75
CA ALA A 352 6.42 33.99 -7.08
C ALA A 352 6.06 34.84 -8.31
N GLY A 353 5.18 34.34 -9.17
CA GLY A 353 4.78 35.03 -10.40
C GLY A 353 4.31 34.08 -11.51
N ASN A 354 3.95 34.67 -12.64
CA ASN A 354 3.62 33.94 -13.85
C ASN A 354 4.85 33.84 -14.75
N TYR A 355 5.11 32.64 -15.26
CA TYR A 355 6.20 32.34 -16.17
C TYR A 355 5.63 31.72 -17.43
N ASP A 356 5.80 32.40 -18.56
CA ASP A 356 5.34 31.90 -19.85
C ASP A 356 6.47 31.12 -20.54
N TYR A 357 6.09 30.05 -21.23
CA TYR A 357 6.97 29.19 -22.00
C TYR A 357 6.36 28.94 -23.38
N ASN A 358 7.26 28.83 -24.36
CA ASN A 358 6.94 28.33 -25.68
C ASN A 358 7.43 26.88 -25.78
N VAL A 359 6.48 25.96 -25.96
CA VAL A 359 6.77 24.55 -26.27
C VAL A 359 6.79 24.41 -27.79
N THR A 360 7.98 24.40 -28.35
CA THR A 360 8.21 24.29 -29.79
C THR A 360 8.41 22.83 -30.17
N VAL A 361 7.73 22.41 -31.22
CA VAL A 361 7.88 21.09 -31.83
C VAL A 361 8.45 21.28 -33.23
N SER A 362 9.52 20.56 -33.52
CA SER A 362 10.24 20.64 -34.79
C SER A 362 10.26 19.27 -35.45
N VAL A 363 10.23 19.26 -36.79
CA VAL A 363 10.30 18.06 -37.64
C VAL A 363 11.31 18.33 -38.75
N ASP A 364 12.24 17.41 -38.97
CA ASP A 364 13.34 17.57 -39.95
C ASP A 364 14.08 18.91 -39.76
N GLY A 365 14.30 19.31 -38.52
CA GLY A 365 14.95 20.59 -38.16
C GLY A 365 14.13 21.87 -38.38
N ASN A 366 12.86 21.78 -38.80
CA ASN A 366 11.98 22.94 -38.99
C ASN A 366 10.99 23.05 -37.84
N ASP A 367 10.83 24.23 -37.25
CA ASP A 367 9.79 24.48 -36.25
C ASP A 367 8.39 24.41 -36.91
N VAL A 368 7.60 23.42 -36.50
CA VAL A 368 6.31 23.11 -37.12
C VAL A 368 5.12 23.52 -36.24
N MET A 369 5.31 23.60 -34.92
CA MET A 369 4.28 24.05 -33.98
C MET A 369 4.90 24.77 -32.78
N THR A 370 4.16 25.71 -32.20
CA THR A 370 4.52 26.37 -30.93
C THR A 370 3.29 26.49 -30.06
N LEU A 371 3.34 25.89 -28.87
CA LEU A 371 2.24 25.79 -27.93
C LEU A 371 2.56 26.57 -26.65
N PRO A 372 1.72 27.52 -26.20
CA PRO A 372 1.97 28.30 -25.00
C PRO A 372 1.64 27.52 -23.72
N LEU A 373 2.58 27.54 -22.78
CA LEU A 373 2.43 27.02 -21.42
C LEU A 373 2.71 28.14 -20.41
N THR A 374 1.76 28.41 -19.51
CA THR A 374 1.98 29.33 -18.38
C THR A 374 2.12 28.55 -17.09
N VAL A 375 3.14 28.87 -16.29
CA VAL A 375 3.35 28.34 -14.95
C VAL A 375 3.18 29.47 -13.94
N LYS A 376 2.19 29.34 -13.05
CA LYS A 376 1.98 30.24 -11.93
C LYS A 376 2.63 29.64 -10.68
N VAL A 377 3.66 30.33 -10.18
CA VAL A 377 4.33 30.02 -8.91
C VAL A 377 3.73 30.87 -7.81
N GLU A 378 3.11 30.25 -6.81
CA GLU A 378 2.48 30.92 -5.67
C GLU A 378 3.52 31.47 -4.67
N LYS A 379 3.11 32.29 -3.71
CA LYS A 379 4.05 32.88 -2.73
C LYS A 379 4.42 31.92 -1.63
N SER A 380 3.56 30.97 -1.27
CA SER A 380 3.83 30.00 -0.23
C SER A 380 4.94 29.04 -0.66
N VAL A 381 5.76 28.59 0.30
CA VAL A 381 6.88 27.66 0.08
C VAL A 381 6.51 26.31 0.65
N LEU A 382 6.48 25.28 -0.19
CA LEU A 382 6.41 23.90 0.28
C LEU A 382 7.69 23.56 1.03
N GLY A 383 7.54 23.16 2.29
CA GLY A 383 8.68 22.85 3.16
C GLY A 383 9.55 21.69 2.65
N THR A 384 10.70 21.51 3.30
CA THR A 384 11.59 20.37 3.02
C THR A 384 11.16 19.10 3.76
N LYS A 385 10.31 19.21 4.79
CA LYS A 385 9.83 18.08 5.58
C LYS A 385 8.90 17.21 4.72
N ARG A 386 9.28 15.95 4.52
CA ARG A 386 8.52 15.01 3.70
C ARG A 386 7.44 14.29 4.49
N PHE A 387 6.35 13.90 3.82
CA PHE A 387 5.41 12.93 4.37
C PHE A 387 6.15 11.60 4.67
N PRO A 388 6.16 11.13 5.93
CA PRO A 388 6.94 9.95 6.33
C PRO A 388 6.67 8.74 5.45
N SER A 389 7.75 8.07 5.04
CA SER A 389 7.68 6.94 4.12
C SER A 389 8.76 5.89 4.35
N ILE A 390 8.43 4.64 4.01
CA ILE A 390 9.40 3.57 3.71
C ILE A 390 8.99 2.99 2.35
N ILE A 391 9.81 3.20 1.32
CA ILE A 391 9.44 2.91 -0.07
C ILE A 391 10.23 1.74 -0.68
N GLY A 392 10.45 0.65 0.07
CA GLY A 392 10.96 -0.61 -0.49
C GLY A 392 12.22 -0.53 -1.36
N TYR A 393 13.11 0.46 -1.14
CA TYR A 393 14.32 0.64 -1.93
C TYR A 393 15.33 -0.47 -1.59
N ARG A 394 15.57 -1.38 -2.54
CA ARG A 394 16.52 -2.49 -2.47
C ARG A 394 17.94 -2.09 -2.96
N PRO A 395 18.88 -1.66 -2.10
CA PRO A 395 20.24 -1.35 -2.56
C PRO A 395 20.94 -2.58 -3.13
N GLY A 396 20.66 -3.78 -2.60
CA GLY A 396 21.29 -5.02 -3.04
C GLY A 396 20.91 -5.49 -4.46
N SER A 397 19.85 -4.96 -5.06
CA SER A 397 19.46 -5.30 -6.45
C SER A 397 20.08 -4.37 -7.49
N MET A 398 20.56 -3.18 -7.10
CA MET A 398 21.17 -2.22 -8.04
C MET A 398 22.36 -2.81 -8.82
N PRO A 399 23.32 -3.51 -8.17
CA PRO A 399 24.47 -4.08 -8.88
C PRO A 399 24.09 -5.22 -9.83
N SER A 400 22.96 -5.89 -9.59
CA SER A 400 22.49 -6.97 -10.45
C SER A 400 22.16 -6.45 -11.85
N TRP A 401 21.66 -5.22 -11.96
CA TRP A 401 21.33 -4.58 -13.24
C TRP A 401 22.43 -3.65 -13.77
N PHE A 402 23.03 -2.81 -12.93
CA PHE A 402 24.01 -1.82 -13.41
C PHE A 402 25.46 -2.33 -13.41
N GLY A 403 25.72 -3.50 -12.82
CA GLY A 403 27.07 -4.00 -12.60
C GLY A 403 27.64 -3.55 -11.26
N LYS A 404 28.60 -4.31 -10.72
CA LYS A 404 29.20 -4.03 -9.40
C LYS A 404 30.07 -2.78 -9.42
N GLU A 405 30.67 -2.50 -10.57
CA GLU A 405 31.48 -1.33 -10.86
C GLU A 405 30.67 -0.02 -10.77
N ASN A 406 29.36 -0.06 -11.04
CA ASN A 406 28.48 1.10 -11.06
C ASN A 406 27.55 1.20 -9.83
N ASP A 407 27.73 0.33 -8.84
CA ASP A 407 26.84 0.22 -7.66
C ASP A 407 26.69 1.57 -6.94
N VAL A 408 27.80 2.23 -6.62
CA VAL A 408 27.79 3.50 -5.87
C VAL A 408 27.05 4.59 -6.63
N GLU A 409 27.38 4.75 -7.92
CA GLU A 409 26.79 5.79 -8.76
C GLU A 409 25.29 5.55 -8.98
N SER A 410 24.91 4.36 -9.45
CA SER A 410 23.52 4.01 -9.71
C SER A 410 22.66 4.08 -8.44
N SER A 411 23.17 3.61 -7.31
CA SER A 411 22.48 3.70 -6.02
C SER A 411 22.25 5.15 -5.61
N ARG A 412 23.27 6.01 -5.69
CA ARG A 412 23.16 7.43 -5.30
C ARG A 412 22.28 8.23 -6.26
N ASN A 413 22.35 7.97 -7.55
CA ASN A 413 21.45 8.58 -8.54
C ASN A 413 19.99 8.25 -8.23
N PHE A 414 19.70 6.98 -7.91
CA PHE A 414 18.34 6.59 -7.54
C PHE A 414 17.89 7.18 -6.20
N MET A 415 18.74 7.16 -5.17
CA MET A 415 18.43 7.81 -3.88
C MET A 415 18.11 9.30 -4.04
N LYS A 416 18.87 10.01 -4.90
CA LYS A 416 18.60 11.41 -5.22
C LYS A 416 17.22 11.59 -5.86
N MET A 417 16.90 10.77 -6.87
CA MET A 417 15.59 10.81 -7.52
C MET A 417 14.46 10.54 -6.53
N LEU A 418 14.59 9.55 -5.63
CA LEU A 418 13.57 9.25 -4.63
C LEU A 418 13.32 10.44 -3.69
N MET A 419 14.38 11.11 -3.23
CA MET A 419 14.25 12.30 -2.39
C MET A 419 13.65 13.50 -3.13
N GLU A 420 13.96 13.68 -4.43
CA GLU A 420 13.28 14.66 -5.31
C GLU A 420 11.78 14.34 -5.42
N TYR A 421 11.41 13.05 -5.49
CA TYR A 421 10.02 12.58 -5.56
C TYR A 421 9.32 12.49 -4.19
N ARG A 422 9.87 13.15 -3.16
CA ARG A 422 9.33 13.20 -1.81
C ARG A 422 9.28 11.84 -1.08
N MET A 423 10.14 10.89 -1.45
CA MET A 423 10.23 9.57 -0.84
C MET A 423 11.56 9.35 -0.11
N GLU A 424 11.53 8.65 1.02
CA GLU A 424 12.75 8.23 1.71
C GLU A 424 13.27 6.92 1.11
N PRO A 425 14.53 6.83 0.66
CA PRO A 425 15.09 5.64 0.02
C PRO A 425 15.41 4.53 1.04
N LEU A 426 14.36 3.95 1.61
CA LEU A 426 14.43 3.02 2.73
C LEU A 426 13.91 1.63 2.35
N ASP A 427 14.57 0.61 2.88
CA ASP A 427 14.11 -0.78 2.87
C ASP A 427 13.54 -1.09 4.26
N LEU A 428 12.35 -1.69 4.35
CA LEU A 428 11.76 -2.07 5.63
C LEU A 428 12.43 -3.29 6.30
N TYR A 429 13.13 -4.14 5.54
CA TYR A 429 13.67 -5.42 6.04
C TYR A 429 15.12 -5.33 6.52
N VAL A 430 15.89 -4.35 6.04
CA VAL A 430 17.34 -4.29 6.29
C VAL A 430 17.77 -2.91 6.79
N PHE A 431 19.04 -2.84 7.22
CA PHE A 431 19.64 -1.58 7.63
C PHE A 431 19.83 -0.67 6.42
N THR A 432 19.10 0.45 6.38
CA THR A 432 19.07 1.36 5.23
C THR A 432 19.00 2.82 5.70
N PRO A 433 19.78 3.75 5.13
CA PRO A 433 20.79 3.54 4.09
C PRO A 433 21.92 2.61 4.53
N ILE A 434 22.54 1.91 3.58
CA ILE A 434 23.70 1.09 3.88
C ILE A 434 24.86 1.97 4.37
N ALA A 435 25.75 1.42 5.19
CA ALA A 435 26.80 2.20 5.87
C ALA A 435 27.66 3.05 4.92
N ARG A 436 27.93 2.54 3.70
CA ARG A 436 28.69 3.24 2.65
C ARG A 436 28.05 4.57 2.23
N ASP A 437 26.72 4.61 2.16
CA ASP A 437 25.98 5.73 1.56
C ASP A 437 25.30 6.63 2.59
N LEU A 438 25.34 6.26 3.88
CA LEU A 438 24.68 6.97 4.96
C LEU A 438 25.09 8.45 5.05
N GLU A 439 26.40 8.73 5.08
CA GLU A 439 26.91 10.11 5.20
C GLU A 439 26.49 10.96 4.01
N TRP A 440 26.69 10.44 2.79
CA TRP A 440 26.24 11.09 1.57
C TRP A 440 24.72 11.33 1.55
N ALA A 441 23.92 10.35 1.97
CA ALA A 441 22.46 10.48 1.98
C ALA A 441 21.99 11.56 2.95
N VAL A 442 22.58 11.63 4.15
CA VAL A 442 22.30 12.69 5.14
C VAL A 442 22.69 14.06 4.60
N GLU A 443 23.88 14.20 4.01
CA GLU A 443 24.33 15.46 3.38
C GLU A 443 23.44 15.90 2.21
N ASN A 444 22.75 14.96 1.57
CA ASN A 444 21.80 15.21 0.47
C ASN A 444 20.33 15.25 0.93
N GLY A 445 20.09 15.38 2.24
CA GLY A 445 18.79 15.72 2.79
C GLY A 445 17.91 14.54 3.18
N LEU A 446 18.46 13.34 3.38
CA LEU A 446 17.75 12.21 4.01
C LEU A 446 17.22 12.59 5.40
N GLN A 447 15.99 12.20 5.72
CA GLN A 447 15.34 12.55 7.01
C GLN A 447 15.06 11.32 7.89
N ALA A 448 15.14 10.13 7.32
CA ALA A 448 14.90 8.89 8.05
C ALA A 448 15.86 7.75 7.70
N ALA A 449 15.94 6.77 8.58
CA ALA A 449 16.67 5.52 8.38
C ALA A 449 15.91 4.32 8.98
N VAL A 450 16.20 3.12 8.51
CA VAL A 450 15.70 1.86 9.07
C VAL A 450 16.86 1.12 9.74
N LEU A 451 16.69 0.75 11.01
CA LEU A 451 17.68 0.04 11.80
C LEU A 451 17.71 -1.47 11.49
N GLY A 452 16.59 -2.02 11.05
CA GLY A 452 16.38 -3.43 10.71
C GLY A 452 15.06 -3.95 11.27
N GLN A 453 15.00 -5.26 11.55
CA GLN A 453 13.79 -5.92 12.02
C GLN A 453 13.79 -6.27 13.51
N PHE A 454 12.86 -5.72 14.31
CA PHE A 454 12.76 -6.04 15.75
C PHE A 454 12.25 -7.45 16.06
N SER A 455 11.84 -8.23 15.06
CA SER A 455 11.39 -9.61 15.26
C SER A 455 12.45 -10.50 15.94
N GLY A 456 13.74 -10.17 15.76
CA GLY A 456 14.85 -10.84 16.44
C GLY A 456 15.02 -10.49 17.92
N LEU A 457 14.31 -9.47 18.43
CA LEU A 457 14.28 -9.10 19.84
C LEU A 457 13.13 -9.77 20.62
N ALA A 458 12.38 -10.66 19.97
CA ALA A 458 11.28 -11.40 20.58
C ALA A 458 11.80 -12.57 21.42
N HIS A 459 11.28 -12.73 22.64
CA HIS A 459 11.42 -14.00 23.36
C HIS A 459 10.74 -15.15 22.59
N PRO A 460 11.08 -16.41 22.93
CA PRO A 460 10.29 -17.57 22.54
C PRO A 460 8.81 -17.41 22.86
N GLU A 461 7.94 -18.02 22.03
CA GLU A 461 6.51 -18.08 22.33
C GLU A 461 6.28 -18.95 23.58
N PRO A 462 5.55 -18.49 24.61
CA PRO A 462 5.34 -19.27 25.83
C PRO A 462 4.67 -20.63 25.61
N THR A 463 3.93 -20.80 24.50
CA THR A 463 3.23 -22.05 24.19
C THR A 463 4.14 -23.13 23.61
N LEU A 464 5.36 -22.80 23.20
CA LEU A 464 6.34 -23.74 22.64
C LEU A 464 6.55 -24.99 23.51
N VAL A 465 6.63 -24.80 24.84
CA VAL A 465 6.87 -25.90 25.78
C VAL A 465 5.79 -26.99 25.72
N LYS A 466 4.59 -26.68 25.20
CA LYS A 466 3.49 -27.64 25.01
C LYS A 466 3.73 -28.62 23.88
N PHE A 467 4.57 -28.25 22.92
CA PHE A 467 4.88 -29.05 21.73
C PHE A 467 6.31 -29.57 21.78
N THR A 468 7.04 -29.35 22.87
CA THR A 468 8.41 -29.83 23.03
C THR A 468 8.40 -31.18 23.72
N HIS A 469 9.15 -32.13 23.17
CA HIS A 469 9.23 -33.51 23.63
C HIS A 469 10.69 -33.95 23.74
N LEU A 470 10.98 -34.79 24.72
CA LEU A 470 12.28 -35.41 24.91
C LEU A 470 12.16 -36.88 24.49
N TYR A 471 13.16 -37.37 23.77
CA TYR A 471 13.28 -38.75 23.36
C TYR A 471 14.65 -39.30 23.74
N GLY A 472 14.72 -40.60 23.98
CA GLY A 472 15.95 -41.34 24.22
C GLY A 472 16.15 -42.43 23.18
N SER A 473 17.40 -42.74 22.88
CA SER A 473 17.78 -43.83 21.97
C SER A 473 19.05 -44.52 22.46
N VAL A 474 19.13 -45.84 22.24
CA VAL A 474 20.32 -46.65 22.56
C VAL A 474 21.27 -46.72 21.36
N ASP A 475 20.71 -46.77 20.15
CA ASP A 475 21.42 -47.00 18.89
C ASP A 475 21.62 -45.73 18.05
N GLY A 476 20.81 -44.69 18.30
CA GLY A 476 20.80 -43.44 17.55
C GLY A 476 19.85 -43.47 16.35
N GLU A 477 19.11 -44.57 16.15
CA GLU A 477 18.18 -44.78 15.04
C GLU A 477 16.73 -44.83 15.54
N ASN A 478 16.50 -45.56 16.63
CA ASN A 478 15.18 -45.76 17.23
C ASN A 478 15.03 -44.86 18.46
N PHE A 479 14.13 -43.88 18.38
CA PHE A 479 13.87 -42.94 19.46
C PHE A 479 12.52 -43.23 20.12
N GLU A 480 12.52 -43.37 21.44
CA GLU A 480 11.31 -43.49 22.25
C GLU A 480 11.13 -42.26 23.15
N GLU A 481 9.87 -41.86 23.35
CA GLU A 481 9.56 -40.65 24.12
C GLU A 481 9.86 -40.85 25.60
N VAL A 482 10.51 -39.85 26.21
CA VAL A 482 10.81 -39.80 27.63
C VAL A 482 9.94 -38.72 28.28
N PRO A 483 9.12 -39.09 29.29
CA PRO A 483 8.36 -38.11 30.05
C PRO A 483 9.29 -37.05 30.67
N ALA A 484 9.01 -35.77 30.43
CA ALA A 484 9.80 -34.65 30.95
C ALA A 484 8.90 -33.42 31.26
N THR A 485 9.41 -32.46 32.03
CA THR A 485 8.85 -31.11 32.10
C THR A 485 9.71 -30.14 31.31
N PHE A 486 9.07 -29.12 30.75
CA PHE A 486 9.69 -28.11 29.90
C PHE A 486 9.36 -26.72 30.45
N GLU A 487 10.38 -25.89 30.68
CA GLU A 487 10.24 -24.54 31.22
C GLU A 487 11.11 -23.58 30.42
N LEU A 488 10.58 -22.40 30.06
CA LEU A 488 11.38 -21.29 29.57
C LEU A 488 11.80 -20.42 30.75
N ARG A 489 13.10 -20.24 30.94
CA ARG A 489 13.66 -19.47 32.04
C ARG A 489 14.55 -18.34 31.52
N GLN A 490 14.21 -17.11 31.88
CA GLN A 490 15.04 -15.95 31.58
C GLN A 490 16.39 -16.06 32.28
N ARG A 491 17.49 -15.90 31.53
CA ARG A 491 18.85 -16.09 32.04
C ARG A 491 19.22 -15.04 33.09
N ASP A 492 18.89 -13.78 32.85
CA ASP A 492 18.98 -12.68 33.81
C ASP A 492 17.62 -11.96 33.92
N PRO A 493 16.84 -12.23 34.98
CA PRO A 493 15.53 -11.61 35.20
C PRO A 493 15.56 -10.08 35.34
N LYS A 494 16.72 -9.46 35.57
CA LYS A 494 16.85 -8.00 35.71
C LYS A 494 17.09 -7.30 34.38
N ASN A 495 17.51 -8.05 33.36
CA ASN A 495 17.79 -7.53 32.03
C ASN A 495 16.74 -8.05 31.03
N PRO A 496 15.80 -7.22 30.54
CA PRO A 496 14.81 -7.66 29.56
C PRO A 496 15.42 -8.10 28.22
N LEU A 497 16.66 -7.69 27.92
CA LEU A 497 17.41 -8.14 26.74
C LEU A 497 18.15 -9.47 26.98
N SER A 498 18.07 -10.03 28.19
CA SER A 498 18.53 -11.38 28.44
C SER A 498 17.54 -12.38 27.87
N ASP A 499 18.01 -13.34 27.10
CA ASP A 499 17.12 -14.32 26.50
C ASP A 499 16.63 -15.39 27.49
N GLN A 500 15.72 -16.24 27.01
CA GLN A 500 15.14 -17.35 27.74
C GLN A 500 15.73 -18.69 27.30
N ASP A 501 16.30 -19.41 28.26
CA ASP A 501 16.80 -20.77 28.09
C ASP A 501 15.67 -21.78 28.24
N LEU A 502 15.72 -22.88 27.50
CA LEU A 502 14.80 -24.00 27.69
C LEU A 502 15.40 -24.98 28.69
N ILE A 503 14.69 -25.20 29.79
CA ILE A 503 15.02 -26.18 30.82
C ILE A 503 14.14 -27.41 30.60
N VAL A 504 14.78 -28.58 30.52
CA VAL A 504 14.13 -29.87 30.37
C VAL A 504 14.52 -30.74 31.56
N THR A 505 13.52 -31.16 32.34
CA THR A 505 13.72 -32.02 33.51
C THR A 505 13.06 -33.36 33.24
N PRO A 506 13.83 -34.43 32.96
CA PRO A 506 13.30 -35.77 32.78
C PRO A 506 12.56 -36.25 34.03
N LYS A 507 11.42 -36.91 33.85
CA LYS A 507 10.65 -37.56 34.92
C LYS A 507 10.96 -39.05 35.06
N ALA A 508 11.76 -39.59 34.14
CA ALA A 508 12.22 -40.97 34.15
C ALA A 508 13.75 -41.00 34.02
N SER A 509 14.37 -42.08 34.52
CA SER A 509 15.82 -42.24 34.42
C SER A 509 16.27 -42.30 32.96
N LEU A 510 17.35 -41.56 32.67
CA LEU A 510 17.96 -41.53 31.35
C LEU A 510 19.11 -42.54 31.20
N ALA A 511 19.45 -43.31 32.25
CA ALA A 511 20.65 -44.15 32.30
C ALA A 511 20.81 -45.13 31.13
N LYS A 512 19.70 -45.69 30.63
CA LYS A 512 19.71 -46.68 29.53
C LYS A 512 20.01 -46.08 28.16
N TYR A 513 19.79 -44.78 27.97
CA TYR A 513 19.93 -44.14 26.67
C TYR A 513 21.36 -43.68 26.42
N LYS A 514 21.84 -43.91 25.21
CA LYS A 514 23.12 -43.38 24.74
C LYS A 514 22.95 -42.02 24.08
N TYR A 515 21.84 -41.82 23.37
CA TYR A 515 21.53 -40.59 22.66
C TYR A 515 20.22 -40.01 23.17
N LEU A 516 20.13 -38.68 23.16
CA LEU A 516 18.93 -37.94 23.49
C LEU A 516 18.53 -37.09 22.29
N LYS A 517 17.23 -36.90 22.13
CA LYS A 517 16.64 -36.05 21.11
C LYS A 517 15.62 -35.13 21.73
N LEU A 518 15.76 -33.83 21.51
CA LEU A 518 14.75 -32.85 21.82
C LEU A 518 14.02 -32.51 20.52
N HIS A 519 12.70 -32.65 20.48
CA HIS A 519 11.92 -32.39 19.29
C HIS A 519 10.74 -31.47 19.58
N ASN A 520 10.53 -30.48 18.71
CA ASN A 520 9.30 -29.68 18.71
C ASN A 520 8.31 -30.25 17.69
N SER A 521 7.23 -30.87 18.18
CA SER A 521 6.24 -31.58 17.37
C SER A 521 5.19 -30.68 16.70
N GLU A 522 5.25 -29.35 16.83
CA GLU A 522 4.21 -28.45 16.31
C GLU A 522 4.09 -28.53 14.77
N THR A 523 3.12 -29.32 14.27
CA THR A 523 2.70 -29.36 12.85
C THR A 523 1.60 -28.34 12.59
N ARG A 524 1.95 -27.08 12.36
CA ARG A 524 1.02 -26.10 11.80
C ARG A 524 1.65 -25.55 10.52
N GLY A 525 1.13 -25.95 9.36
CA GLY A 525 1.73 -25.70 8.03
C GLY A 525 1.95 -24.24 7.60
N TRP A 526 1.68 -23.27 8.49
CA TRP A 526 2.01 -21.85 8.34
C TRP A 526 3.25 -21.41 9.16
N TYR A 527 3.56 -22.05 10.29
CA TYR A 527 4.81 -21.81 11.05
C TYR A 527 6.06 -22.11 10.21
N ASP A 528 5.94 -23.04 9.26
CA ASP A 528 7.01 -23.46 8.36
C ASP A 528 7.31 -22.44 7.23
N ARG A 529 6.39 -21.49 6.96
CA ARG A 529 6.49 -20.51 5.86
C ARG A 529 6.93 -19.12 6.29
N SER A 530 6.76 -18.78 7.56
CA SER A 530 7.09 -17.46 8.07
C SER A 530 8.60 -17.31 8.28
N GLY A 531 9.23 -16.38 7.56
CA GLY A 531 10.68 -16.14 7.58
C GLY A 531 11.26 -15.63 8.90
N TYR A 532 10.41 -15.38 9.91
CA TYR A 532 10.88 -15.12 11.25
C TYR A 532 11.49 -16.40 11.81
N ARG A 533 12.66 -16.28 12.43
CA ARG A 533 13.36 -17.40 13.04
C ARG A 533 12.51 -17.89 14.23
N PHE A 534 11.57 -18.81 13.99
CA PHE A 534 10.57 -19.26 14.98
C PHE A 534 11.16 -20.09 16.09
N PHE A 535 12.26 -20.75 15.82
CA PHE A 535 13.15 -21.34 16.77
C PHE A 535 14.35 -21.67 15.88
N VAL A 536 15.39 -20.84 15.87
CA VAL A 536 16.69 -21.44 15.55
C VAL A 536 17.01 -22.19 16.83
N THR A 537 16.62 -23.46 16.86
CA THR A 537 17.20 -24.43 17.77
C THR A 537 18.71 -24.22 17.74
N TYR A 538 19.24 -23.90 18.90
CA TYR A 538 20.63 -23.54 19.13
C TYR A 538 21.67 -24.49 18.53
N PRO A 539 22.93 -24.04 18.42
CA PRO A 539 23.41 -22.64 18.48
C PRO A 539 24.09 -22.16 17.21
N GLN A 540 24.02 -20.85 16.97
CA GLN A 540 24.88 -20.19 15.98
C GLN A 540 26.28 -19.84 16.52
N LEU A 541 26.55 -19.79 17.83
CA LEU A 541 27.87 -19.41 18.38
C LEU A 541 28.10 -19.94 19.82
N GLY A 542 29.03 -20.90 20.00
CA GLY A 542 29.64 -21.30 21.28
C GLY A 542 28.73 -22.11 22.25
N THR A 543 29.26 -23.20 22.82
CA THR A 543 28.69 -24.09 23.88
C THR A 543 27.26 -23.76 24.35
N ALA A 544 26.26 -24.49 23.86
CA ALA A 544 24.84 -24.15 24.03
C ALA A 544 23.95 -25.21 24.70
N LEU A 545 24.55 -26.26 25.24
CA LEU A 545 23.85 -27.30 25.97
C LEU A 545 24.58 -27.52 27.30
N GLU A 546 23.91 -27.23 28.41
CA GLU A 546 24.39 -27.55 29.76
C GLU A 546 23.59 -28.75 30.28
N MET A 547 24.26 -29.80 30.75
CA MET A 547 23.62 -30.94 31.42
C MET A 547 24.07 -30.99 32.87
N ASN A 548 23.12 -31.15 33.78
CA ASN A 548 23.39 -31.27 35.21
C ASN A 548 23.21 -32.73 35.65
N ASN A 549 24.29 -33.37 36.11
CA ASN A 549 24.27 -34.72 36.67
C ASN A 549 24.35 -34.75 38.22
N GLY A 550 24.34 -33.57 38.87
CA GLY A 550 24.46 -33.45 40.32
C GLY A 550 25.89 -33.46 40.86
N ALA A 551 26.92 -33.55 40.02
CA ALA A 551 28.32 -33.46 40.44
C ALA A 551 29.15 -32.43 39.63
N GLU A 552 28.83 -32.16 38.36
CA GLU A 552 29.52 -31.16 37.51
C GLU A 552 28.63 -30.60 36.40
N LYS A 553 28.91 -29.36 35.96
CA LYS A 553 28.34 -28.78 34.72
C LYS A 553 29.23 -29.16 33.54
N VAL A 554 28.76 -30.05 32.68
CA VAL A 554 29.48 -30.38 31.45
C VAL A 554 29.26 -29.26 30.43
N ARG A 555 30.32 -28.50 30.11
CA ARG A 555 30.37 -27.52 29.02
C ARG A 555 31.25 -28.11 27.94
N ASP A 556 30.66 -28.83 26.99
CA ASP A 556 31.21 -29.28 25.69
C ASP A 556 30.50 -30.58 25.30
N LEU A 557 29.59 -30.51 24.32
CA LEU A 557 28.84 -31.66 23.84
C LEU A 557 28.98 -31.81 22.32
N TYR A 558 29.24 -33.06 21.93
CA TYR A 558 29.57 -33.51 20.58
C TYR A 558 28.32 -33.83 19.74
N SER A 559 28.48 -33.65 18.43
CA SER A 559 27.59 -34.01 17.30
C SER A 559 26.12 -33.60 17.42
N ILE A 560 25.82 -32.34 17.09
CA ILE A 560 24.48 -31.95 16.65
C ILE A 560 24.34 -32.48 15.22
N VAL A 561 23.49 -33.49 15.02
CA VAL A 561 23.20 -34.05 13.69
C VAL A 561 21.73 -33.79 13.36
N GLN A 562 21.45 -33.28 12.15
CA GLN A 562 20.07 -33.10 11.70
C GLN A 562 19.42 -34.47 11.43
N ASP A 563 18.10 -34.59 11.68
CA ASP A 563 17.34 -35.85 11.54
C ASP A 563 17.59 -36.56 10.18
N LYS A 564 17.79 -35.80 9.09
CA LYS A 564 18.03 -36.37 7.75
C LYS A 564 19.37 -37.11 7.64
N ASP A 565 20.41 -36.62 8.33
CA ASP A 565 21.78 -37.14 8.19
C ASP A 565 21.98 -38.39 9.05
N VAL A 566 21.25 -38.50 10.16
CA VAL A 566 21.17 -39.72 10.99
C VAL A 566 20.50 -40.87 10.22
N LEU A 567 19.40 -40.58 9.53
CA LEU A 567 18.61 -41.58 8.79
C LEU A 567 19.33 -42.16 7.55
N HIS A 568 20.30 -41.45 6.96
CA HIS A 568 20.98 -41.90 5.74
C HIS A 568 22.34 -42.59 5.97
N ASN A 569 23.03 -42.33 7.08
CA ASN A 569 24.43 -42.75 7.23
C ASN A 569 24.80 -43.40 8.57
N GLY A 570 23.86 -43.49 9.52
CA GLY A 570 24.18 -43.78 10.93
C GLY A 570 25.06 -42.69 11.55
N MET A 571 25.15 -42.64 12.89
CA MET A 571 25.97 -41.64 13.58
C MET A 571 27.47 -41.95 13.41
N LYS A 572 28.10 -41.46 12.34
CA LYS A 572 29.56 -41.58 12.12
C LYS A 572 30.33 -40.55 12.96
N LYS A 573 31.43 -40.97 13.60
CA LYS A 573 32.40 -40.09 14.28
C LYS A 573 32.90 -39.03 13.29
N ALA A 574 32.47 -37.78 13.44
CA ALA A 574 32.99 -36.64 12.69
C ALA A 574 33.71 -35.65 13.63
N ALA A 575 34.73 -35.00 13.08
CA ALA A 575 35.78 -34.25 13.77
C ALA A 575 35.31 -33.06 14.63
N LYS A 576 36.18 -32.64 15.57
CA LYS A 576 36.06 -31.36 16.30
C LYS A 576 35.76 -30.22 15.31
N ALA A 577 34.71 -29.45 15.58
CA ALA A 577 34.24 -28.39 14.70
C ALA A 577 35.24 -27.21 14.66
N GLY A 578 36.07 -27.17 13.62
CA GLY A 578 36.45 -25.89 13.02
C GLY A 578 35.23 -25.37 12.27
N TYR A 579 34.77 -24.16 12.61
CA TYR A 579 33.71 -23.37 11.98
C TYR A 579 32.84 -24.11 10.93
N ILE A 580 31.65 -24.55 11.35
CA ILE A 580 30.58 -24.95 10.41
C ILE A 580 29.70 -23.71 10.22
N GLU A 581 29.76 -23.09 9.05
CA GLU A 581 28.75 -22.13 8.63
C GLU A 581 27.43 -22.87 8.39
N PHE A 582 26.39 -22.49 9.14
CA PHE A 582 25.02 -22.88 8.85
C PHE A 582 24.44 -21.93 7.80
N ASP A 583 24.59 -22.24 6.52
CA ASP A 583 23.58 -21.89 5.52
C ASP A 583 23.66 -22.78 4.28
N ASP A 584 22.55 -22.76 3.55
CA ASP A 584 22.19 -23.50 2.34
C ASP A 584 21.63 -24.93 2.54
N LEU A 585 20.37 -25.10 2.11
CA LEU A 585 19.52 -26.31 2.06
C LEU A 585 18.43 -26.47 3.14
N ARG A 586 17.60 -25.43 3.18
CA ARG A 586 16.18 -25.45 3.54
C ARG A 586 15.37 -26.27 2.50
N ASN A 587 14.73 -27.39 2.85
CA ASN A 587 13.52 -27.92 2.16
C ASN A 587 12.70 -28.92 3.03
N ALA A 588 11.69 -29.58 2.44
CA ALA A 588 10.28 -29.36 2.76
C ALA A 588 9.60 -30.20 3.86
N THR A 589 10.27 -31.06 4.63
CA THR A 589 9.50 -31.99 5.51
C THR A 589 9.98 -32.28 6.94
N ASN A 590 11.12 -31.79 7.45
CA ASN A 590 11.47 -32.08 8.87
C ASN A 590 12.53 -31.16 9.53
N ARG A 591 12.11 -30.07 10.22
CA ARG A 591 13.01 -29.07 10.88
C ARG A 591 12.97 -29.04 12.42
N ARG A 592 12.92 -30.17 13.13
CA ARG A 592 12.34 -30.13 14.49
C ARG A 592 13.16 -30.72 15.63
N SER A 593 14.36 -31.23 15.37
CA SER A 593 15.06 -32.11 16.32
C SER A 593 16.49 -31.68 16.58
N ILE A 594 16.92 -31.66 17.83
CA ILE A 594 18.34 -31.65 18.24
C ILE A 594 18.65 -33.04 18.79
N ILE A 595 19.67 -33.72 18.26
CA ILE A 595 20.14 -35.02 18.75
C ILE A 595 21.56 -34.84 19.29
N TRP A 596 21.86 -35.48 20.42
CA TRP A 596 23.20 -35.47 21.01
C TRP A 596 23.51 -36.78 21.75
N GLU A 597 24.79 -37.09 21.91
CA GLU A 597 25.25 -38.19 22.77
C GLU A 597 25.21 -37.78 24.24
N LYS A 598 24.55 -38.58 25.08
CA LYS A 598 24.40 -38.33 26.51
C LYS A 598 25.72 -38.63 27.23
N PRO A 599 26.19 -37.79 28.16
CA PRO A 599 27.35 -38.10 28.99
C PRO A 599 27.08 -39.31 29.89
N ALA A 600 28.17 -39.91 30.41
CA ALA A 600 28.09 -40.99 31.39
C ALA A 600 27.42 -40.52 32.69
N GLY A 601 26.58 -41.36 33.27
CA GLY A 601 25.82 -41.05 34.49
C GLY A 601 24.38 -40.59 34.26
N GLU A 602 23.67 -40.37 35.36
CA GLU A 602 22.27 -39.90 35.37
C GLU A 602 22.22 -38.39 35.08
N VAL A 603 21.25 -37.96 34.28
CA VAL A 603 21.05 -36.55 33.91
C VAL A 603 19.79 -36.05 34.59
N LYS A 604 19.94 -35.07 35.48
CA LYS A 604 18.81 -34.49 36.25
C LYS A 604 18.10 -33.39 35.49
N ASP A 605 18.87 -32.53 34.82
CA ASP A 605 18.33 -31.42 34.03
C ASP A 605 19.17 -31.20 32.77
N ILE A 606 18.50 -30.75 31.72
CA ILE A 606 19.10 -30.34 30.45
C ILE A 606 18.70 -28.88 30.23
N ARG A 607 19.68 -28.00 30.01
CA ARG A 607 19.47 -26.58 29.73
C ARG A 607 20.01 -26.23 28.35
N LEU A 608 19.13 -25.77 27.49
CA LEU A 608 19.47 -25.26 26.17
C LEU A 608 19.61 -23.74 26.26
N ILE A 609 20.80 -23.23 25.97
CA ILE A 609 21.14 -21.81 26.12
C ILE A 609 20.74 -21.01 24.88
N ASN A 610 19.93 -19.97 25.08
CA ASN A 610 19.51 -19.05 24.02
C ASN A 610 20.25 -17.72 23.96
N ARG A 611 20.97 -17.40 22.88
CA ARG A 611 21.64 -16.10 22.77
C ARG A 611 21.15 -15.21 21.63
N CYS A 612 19.93 -15.46 21.13
CA CYS A 612 19.45 -14.78 19.92
C CYS A 612 19.27 -13.28 20.17
N ILE A 613 18.59 -12.91 21.26
CA ILE A 613 18.31 -11.50 21.56
C ILE A 613 19.62 -10.74 21.80
N GLU A 614 20.58 -11.30 22.54
CA GLU A 614 21.86 -10.63 22.81
C GLU A 614 22.65 -10.39 21.53
N VAL A 615 22.75 -11.39 20.65
CA VAL A 615 23.46 -11.25 19.35
C VAL A 615 22.78 -10.24 18.44
N VAL A 616 21.45 -10.27 18.35
CA VAL A 616 20.67 -9.32 17.55
C VAL A 616 20.82 -7.91 18.11
N TYR A 617 20.73 -7.74 19.43
CA TYR A 617 20.91 -6.47 20.11
C TYR A 617 22.30 -5.89 19.84
N ASP A 618 23.37 -6.65 20.00
CA ASP A 618 24.74 -6.18 19.76
C ASP A 618 24.93 -5.72 18.31
N GLY A 619 24.38 -6.46 17.35
CA GLY A 619 24.40 -6.11 15.94
C GLY A 619 23.61 -4.83 15.63
N MET A 620 22.42 -4.69 16.21
CA MET A 620 21.60 -3.48 16.08
C MET A 620 22.23 -2.28 16.78
N LYS A 621 22.84 -2.46 17.95
CA LYS A 621 23.46 -1.37 18.72
C LYS A 621 24.57 -0.70 17.94
N LYS A 622 25.43 -1.47 17.28
CA LYS A 622 26.49 -0.94 16.40
C LYS A 622 25.92 -0.08 15.26
N LYS A 623 24.83 -0.54 14.64
CA LYS A 623 24.14 0.19 13.56
C LYS A 623 23.44 1.45 14.07
N TYR A 624 22.78 1.38 15.23
CA TYR A 624 22.15 2.51 15.89
C TYR A 624 23.18 3.60 16.22
N ASP A 625 24.33 3.21 16.77
CA ASP A 625 25.41 4.14 17.11
C ASP A 625 25.95 4.83 15.86
N LEU A 626 26.12 4.08 14.76
CA LEU A 626 26.51 4.65 13.47
C LEU A 626 25.48 5.67 12.95
N LEU A 627 24.18 5.35 12.99
CA LEU A 627 23.11 6.27 12.58
C LEU A 627 23.10 7.55 13.43
N ARG A 628 23.26 7.43 14.74
CA ARG A 628 23.29 8.60 15.63
C ARG A 628 24.56 9.42 15.47
N GLN A 629 25.69 8.78 15.22
CA GLN A 629 26.96 9.45 14.95
C GLN A 629 26.91 10.26 13.65
N LYS A 630 26.34 9.70 12.58
CA LYS A 630 26.35 10.31 11.24
C LYS A 630 25.14 11.19 10.94
N GLY A 631 23.94 10.79 11.39
CA GLY A 631 22.68 11.50 11.15
C GLY A 631 22.24 12.45 12.26
N GLY A 632 22.87 12.38 13.44
CA GLY A 632 22.51 13.23 14.57
C GLY A 632 21.15 12.90 15.21
N LYS A 633 20.60 13.87 15.94
CA LYS A 633 19.35 13.72 16.71
C LYS A 633 18.08 13.89 15.86
N ASP A 634 18.18 14.65 14.77
CA ASP A 634 17.03 14.99 13.93
C ASP A 634 16.70 13.88 12.92
N LEU A 635 17.64 12.96 12.66
CA LEU A 635 17.39 11.78 11.84
C LEU A 635 16.37 10.86 12.55
N THR A 636 15.21 10.64 11.93
CA THR A 636 14.23 9.69 12.44
C THR A 636 14.69 8.26 12.18
N ILE A 637 14.73 7.42 13.20
CA ILE A 637 15.11 6.01 13.03
C ILE A 637 13.87 5.15 13.22
N TYR A 638 13.57 4.32 12.23
CA TYR A 638 12.53 3.31 12.26
C TYR A 638 13.10 1.93 12.53
N LEU A 639 12.30 1.10 13.20
CA LEU A 639 12.58 -0.31 13.42
C LEU A 639 11.30 -1.07 13.05
N TYR A 640 11.35 -1.77 11.92
CA TYR A 640 10.20 -2.48 11.37
C TYR A 640 10.10 -3.90 11.95
N GLY A 641 8.96 -4.56 11.88
CA GLY A 641 8.89 -5.98 12.25
C GLY A 641 7.50 -6.58 12.17
N PHE A 642 7.44 -7.92 12.15
CA PHE A 642 6.20 -8.69 12.11
C PHE A 642 5.29 -8.30 10.93
N ASP A 643 5.74 -8.64 9.74
CA ASP A 643 5.06 -8.49 8.46
C ASP A 643 3.86 -9.42 8.33
N GLU A 644 2.65 -8.85 8.26
CA GLU A 644 1.36 -9.53 8.02
C GLU A 644 1.10 -10.77 8.90
N VAL A 645 1.73 -10.82 10.09
CA VAL A 645 1.61 -11.97 10.98
C VAL A 645 0.20 -12.09 11.55
N ALA A 646 -0.25 -13.32 11.79
CA ALA A 646 -1.54 -13.60 12.41
C ALA A 646 -1.49 -13.49 13.95
N LYS A 647 -2.69 -13.37 14.56
CA LYS A 647 -2.89 -13.16 16.01
C LYS A 647 -2.14 -14.12 16.95
N HIS A 648 -1.77 -15.31 16.49
CA HIS A 648 -1.06 -16.29 17.31
C HIS A 648 0.37 -15.86 17.67
N LEU A 649 0.93 -14.85 16.97
CA LEU A 649 2.25 -14.29 17.24
C LEU A 649 2.23 -12.97 18.03
N ASN A 650 1.05 -12.55 18.49
CA ASN A 650 0.91 -11.29 19.24
C ASN A 650 1.72 -11.28 20.55
N GLY A 651 1.91 -12.45 21.19
CA GLY A 651 2.76 -12.58 22.39
C GLY A 651 4.22 -12.24 22.09
N ARG A 652 4.78 -12.83 21.02
CA ARG A 652 6.12 -12.49 20.51
C ARG A 652 6.24 -11.04 20.07
N LEU A 653 5.25 -10.52 19.33
CA LEU A 653 5.22 -9.13 18.93
C LEU A 653 5.30 -8.20 20.15
N LEU A 654 4.47 -8.44 21.17
CA LEU A 654 4.48 -7.64 22.40
C LEU A 654 5.83 -7.71 23.13
N SER A 655 6.43 -8.91 23.24
CA SER A 655 7.76 -9.07 23.84
C SER A 655 8.83 -8.31 23.05
N ALA A 656 8.82 -8.42 21.72
CA ALA A 656 9.79 -7.75 20.86
C ALA A 656 9.69 -6.24 20.95
N LEU A 657 8.47 -5.69 20.98
CA LEU A 657 8.22 -4.25 21.14
C LEU A 657 8.73 -3.73 22.49
N LYS A 658 8.47 -4.46 23.58
CA LYS A 658 9.01 -4.10 24.92
C LYS A 658 10.53 -4.06 24.91
N ASN A 659 11.16 -5.08 24.33
CA ASN A 659 12.61 -5.19 24.25
C ASN A 659 13.20 -4.12 23.33
N ALA A 660 12.55 -3.81 22.20
CA ALA A 660 12.94 -2.73 21.31
C ALA A 660 12.88 -1.37 22.01
N LYS A 661 11.80 -1.10 22.77
CA LYS A 661 11.66 0.16 23.53
C LYS A 661 12.65 0.29 24.67
N TYR A 662 13.02 -0.82 25.30
CA TYR A 662 14.09 -0.83 26.29
C TYR A 662 15.46 -0.57 25.66
N ALA A 663 15.76 -1.25 24.53
CA ALA A 663 17.03 -1.15 23.83
C ALA A 663 17.25 0.22 23.17
N PHE A 664 16.20 0.78 22.55
CA PHE A 664 16.26 1.94 21.67
C PHE A 664 15.04 2.85 21.89
N PRO A 665 14.99 3.61 23.01
CA PRO A 665 13.79 4.35 23.42
C PRO A 665 13.36 5.46 22.46
N ASP A 666 14.30 6.03 21.70
CA ASP A 666 14.07 7.09 20.71
C ASP A 666 13.74 6.56 19.30
N VAL A 667 13.82 5.25 19.08
CA VAL A 667 13.53 4.60 17.80
C VAL A 667 12.04 4.30 17.66
N LYS A 668 11.50 4.55 16.47
CA LYS A 668 10.09 4.37 16.11
C LYS A 668 9.83 2.96 15.61
N THR A 669 9.00 2.22 16.31
CA THR A 669 8.58 0.87 15.94
C THR A 669 7.41 0.92 14.95
N LEU A 670 7.49 0.10 13.89
CA LEU A 670 6.47 0.02 12.84
C LEU A 670 6.15 -1.44 12.49
N SER A 671 4.88 -1.79 12.31
CA SER A 671 4.47 -3.16 11.98
C SER A 671 3.21 -3.22 11.11
N THR A 672 3.15 -4.20 10.20
CA THR A 672 1.95 -4.55 9.39
C THR A 672 1.19 -5.75 10.00
N ALA A 673 1.49 -6.13 11.25
CA ALA A 673 0.86 -7.26 11.92
C ALA A 673 -0.67 -7.18 11.90
N SER A 674 -1.31 -8.32 11.59
CA SER A 674 -2.76 -8.42 11.52
C SER A 674 -3.38 -8.70 12.89
N ASN A 675 -4.59 -8.19 13.13
CA ASN A 675 -5.41 -8.52 14.32
C ASN A 675 -4.70 -8.31 15.67
N ILE A 676 -3.97 -7.20 15.80
CA ILE A 676 -3.31 -6.81 17.07
C ILE A 676 -4.32 -6.39 18.16
N GLN A 677 -5.58 -6.14 17.79
CA GLN A 677 -6.67 -5.90 18.75
C GLN A 677 -6.92 -7.09 19.70
N ALA A 678 -6.55 -8.31 19.31
CA ALA A 678 -6.59 -9.48 20.19
C ALA A 678 -5.63 -9.39 21.39
N THR A 679 -4.67 -8.45 21.36
CA THR A 679 -3.71 -8.21 22.46
C THR A 679 -3.52 -6.70 22.63
N PRO A 680 -4.46 -6.01 23.29
CA PRO A 680 -4.47 -4.54 23.36
C PRO A 680 -3.25 -3.90 24.03
N GLU A 681 -2.42 -4.65 24.77
CA GLU A 681 -1.18 -4.09 25.31
C GLU A 681 -0.16 -3.71 24.22
N ILE A 682 -0.26 -4.29 23.02
CA ILE A 682 0.63 -3.96 21.88
C ILE A 682 0.61 -2.46 21.57
N TRP A 683 -0.57 -1.83 21.63
CA TRP A 683 -0.78 -0.39 21.39
C TRP A 683 -0.05 0.53 22.39
N ASN A 684 0.49 0.00 23.48
CA ASN A 684 1.27 0.79 24.42
C ASN A 684 2.75 0.88 24.03
N TYR A 685 3.22 -0.01 23.14
CA TYR A 685 4.62 -0.13 22.77
C TYR A 685 4.86 0.09 21.27
N LEU A 686 3.84 -0.08 20.43
CA LEU A 686 3.89 0.15 18.99
C LEU A 686 3.69 1.65 18.68
N ASP A 687 4.65 2.30 18.02
CA ASP A 687 4.50 3.70 17.62
C ASP A 687 3.63 3.84 16.37
N TYR A 688 3.82 2.96 15.38
CA TYR A 688 3.09 2.99 14.11
C TYR A 688 2.52 1.62 13.75
N HIS A 689 1.20 1.51 13.66
CA HIS A 689 0.56 0.37 12.99
C HIS A 689 0.32 0.71 11.52
N CYS A 690 0.66 -0.22 10.63
CA CYS A 690 0.59 0.00 9.19
C CYS A 690 -0.29 -1.07 8.52
N PRO A 691 -1.62 -0.99 8.60
CA PRO A 691 -2.50 -1.88 7.84
C PRO A 691 -2.49 -1.56 6.34
N CYS A 692 -2.86 -2.55 5.51
CA CYS A 692 -3.12 -2.30 4.10
C CYS A 692 -4.30 -1.33 4.01
N ASN A 693 -4.29 -0.41 3.04
CA ASN A 693 -5.37 0.56 2.85
C ASN A 693 -6.78 -0.08 2.82
N ALA A 694 -6.91 -1.27 2.23
CA ALA A 694 -8.16 -2.02 2.19
C ALA A 694 -8.55 -2.59 3.56
N TYR A 695 -7.58 -2.98 4.39
CA TYR A 695 -7.81 -3.50 5.74
C TYR A 695 -7.96 -2.40 6.80
N ALA A 696 -7.61 -1.15 6.46
CA ALA A 696 -7.67 -0.04 7.38
C ALA A 696 -9.11 0.21 7.83
N VAL A 697 -9.31 0.23 9.15
CA VAL A 697 -10.59 0.53 9.79
C VAL A 697 -10.50 1.91 10.42
N SER A 698 -10.34 2.92 9.56
CA SER A 698 -9.84 4.26 9.91
C SER A 698 -10.53 4.92 11.12
N ARG A 699 -11.84 4.71 11.34
CA ARG A 699 -12.52 5.27 12.54
C ARG A 699 -12.16 4.55 13.85
N VAL A 700 -12.02 3.22 13.82
CA VAL A 700 -11.56 2.45 14.98
C VAL A 700 -10.11 2.80 15.28
N GLU A 701 -9.31 2.91 14.22
CA GLU A 701 -7.91 3.31 14.28
C GLU A 701 -7.76 4.74 14.83
N GLN A 702 -8.59 5.68 14.39
CA GLN A 702 -8.63 7.03 14.94
C GLN A 702 -8.97 7.02 16.44
N GLN A 703 -9.91 6.18 16.89
CA GLN A 703 -10.23 6.07 18.31
C GLN A 703 -9.07 5.48 19.11
N ILE A 704 -8.38 4.48 18.57
CA ILE A 704 -7.15 3.94 19.17
C ILE A 704 -6.08 5.03 19.20
N ALA A 705 -5.87 5.80 18.14
CA ALA A 705 -4.90 6.90 18.08
C ALA A 705 -5.19 8.03 19.07
N LYS A 706 -6.46 8.24 19.43
CA LYS A 706 -6.88 9.22 20.46
C LYS A 706 -6.68 8.71 21.88
N THR A 707 -6.83 7.40 22.09
CA THR A 707 -6.81 6.78 23.44
C THR A 707 -5.49 6.10 23.79
N ARG A 708 -4.66 5.81 22.78
CA ARG A 708 -3.36 5.17 22.86
C ARG A 708 -2.33 6.04 22.14
N ASN A 709 -1.06 5.87 22.45
CA ASN A 709 0.03 6.63 21.82
C ASN A 709 0.47 6.07 20.46
N THR A 710 -0.30 5.16 19.86
CA THR A 710 -0.03 4.58 18.54
C THR A 710 -0.62 5.44 17.43
N LYS A 711 0.18 5.68 16.41
CA LYS A 711 -0.18 6.36 15.16
C LYS A 711 -0.34 5.35 14.02
N TYR A 712 -0.83 5.80 12.88
CA TYR A 712 -1.15 4.91 11.76
C TYR A 712 -0.40 5.33 10.50
N TRP A 713 0.12 4.35 9.79
CA TRP A 713 0.53 4.47 8.39
C TRP A 713 -0.39 3.58 7.56
N THR A 714 -0.39 3.75 6.24
CA THR A 714 -1.06 2.79 5.35
C THR A 714 -0.09 2.28 4.30
N TYR A 715 -0.25 1.01 3.91
CA TYR A 715 0.49 0.46 2.78
C TYR A 715 -0.44 -0.05 1.69
N ILE A 716 0.14 -0.37 0.54
CA ILE A 716 -0.52 -1.09 -0.54
C ILE A 716 0.28 -2.35 -0.85
N GLY A 717 -0.43 -3.46 -1.05
CA GLY A 717 0.12 -4.76 -1.40
C GLY A 717 -0.91 -5.86 -1.21
N GLY A 718 -0.76 -6.97 -1.92
CA GLY A 718 -1.55 -8.19 -1.68
C GLY A 718 -3.03 -8.11 -2.09
N GLY A 719 -3.45 -7.10 -2.86
CA GLY A 719 -4.74 -7.14 -3.55
C GLY A 719 -5.61 -5.88 -3.50
N GLY A 720 -5.43 -4.97 -2.53
CA GLY A 720 -6.36 -3.88 -2.23
C GLY A 720 -6.40 -2.75 -3.29
N TYR A 721 -6.95 -3.02 -4.49
CA TYR A 721 -6.73 -2.15 -5.66
C TYR A 721 -7.90 -1.26 -6.05
N TYR A 722 -9.12 -1.79 -6.15
CA TYR A 722 -10.30 -1.01 -6.52
C TYR A 722 -11.44 -1.31 -5.55
N PRO A 723 -12.23 -0.31 -5.14
CA PRO A 723 -12.11 1.12 -5.41
C PRO A 723 -11.19 1.88 -4.44
N PHE A 724 -10.22 1.22 -3.81
CA PHE A 724 -9.24 1.91 -2.95
C PHE A 724 -8.20 2.68 -3.79
N GLY A 725 -7.64 3.78 -3.28
CA GLY A 725 -6.55 4.47 -3.97
C GLY A 725 -5.33 3.55 -4.08
N ASN A 726 -4.65 3.55 -5.23
CA ASN A 726 -3.57 2.62 -5.52
C ASN A 726 -2.58 3.18 -6.55
N TYR A 727 -1.28 2.92 -6.37
CA TYR A 727 -0.21 3.24 -7.34
C TYR A 727 0.58 2.00 -7.80
N GLU A 728 0.29 0.83 -7.25
CA GLU A 728 0.99 -0.41 -7.60
C GLU A 728 0.71 -0.87 -9.03
N ARG A 729 -0.49 -0.62 -9.55
CA ARG A 729 -0.95 -1.23 -10.80
C ARG A 729 -0.74 -0.29 -11.97
N VAL A 730 -0.14 -0.79 -13.05
CA VAL A 730 0.05 0.00 -14.29
C VAL A 730 -1.24 0.09 -15.12
N ASP A 731 -2.11 -0.92 -15.00
CA ASP A 731 -3.37 -1.08 -15.75
C ASP A 731 -4.58 -0.41 -15.07
N GLN A 732 -4.35 0.67 -14.31
CA GLN A 732 -5.39 1.39 -13.57
C GLN A 732 -5.50 2.87 -13.95
N MET A 733 -6.58 3.53 -13.54
CA MET A 733 -6.69 4.99 -13.73
C MET A 733 -5.58 5.72 -12.96
N ARG A 734 -4.83 6.59 -13.62
CA ARG A 734 -3.68 7.30 -13.03
C ARG A 734 -4.04 8.12 -11.79
N ILE A 735 -5.24 8.69 -11.74
CA ILE A 735 -5.73 9.45 -10.58
C ILE A 735 -5.69 8.65 -9.28
N LEU A 736 -5.82 7.32 -9.33
CA LEU A 736 -5.75 6.45 -8.16
C LEU A 736 -4.39 6.52 -7.46
N SER A 737 -3.32 6.77 -8.21
CA SER A 737 -1.96 6.86 -7.67
C SER A 737 -1.76 8.11 -6.81
N ARG A 738 -2.37 9.23 -7.21
CA ARG A 738 -2.42 10.47 -6.43
C ARG A 738 -3.41 10.35 -5.27
N ALA A 739 -4.59 9.77 -5.53
CA ALA A 739 -5.69 9.67 -4.57
C ALA A 739 -5.39 8.80 -3.35
N PHE A 740 -4.45 7.86 -3.43
CA PHE A 740 -4.00 7.10 -2.27
C PHE A 740 -3.63 8.00 -1.08
N PHE A 741 -2.99 9.14 -1.34
CA PHE A 741 -2.51 10.07 -0.32
C PHE A 741 -3.60 10.97 0.24
N TRP A 742 -4.69 11.18 -0.50
CA TRP A 742 -5.83 11.93 0.01
C TRP A 742 -6.49 11.24 1.21
N ASN A 743 -6.24 9.95 1.42
CA ASN A 743 -6.61 9.29 2.69
C ASN A 743 -5.96 9.97 3.91
N ALA A 744 -4.74 10.49 3.81
CA ALA A 744 -4.09 11.23 4.89
C ALA A 744 -4.59 12.69 5.03
N ILE A 745 -5.30 13.21 4.02
CA ILE A 745 -6.09 14.45 4.10
C ILE A 745 -7.42 14.16 4.81
N THR A 746 -8.10 13.09 4.40
CA THR A 746 -9.37 12.62 4.98
C THR A 746 -9.20 12.16 6.42
N PHE A 747 -8.08 11.54 6.78
CA PHE A 747 -7.83 10.95 8.09
C PHE A 747 -6.51 11.43 8.68
N ASP A 748 -6.60 12.42 9.57
CA ASP A 748 -5.45 13.11 10.19
C ASP A 748 -4.51 12.19 11.00
N HIS A 749 -5.02 11.08 11.52
CA HIS A 749 -4.24 10.08 12.26
C HIS A 749 -3.34 9.20 11.36
N ILE A 750 -3.52 9.23 10.04
CA ILE A 750 -2.63 8.57 9.06
C ILE A 750 -1.42 9.49 8.84
N GLU A 751 -0.29 9.15 9.45
CA GLU A 751 0.91 9.99 9.52
C GLU A 751 2.02 9.61 8.53
N GLY A 752 1.88 8.51 7.79
CA GLY A 752 2.86 8.08 6.79
C GLY A 752 2.36 6.95 5.91
N HIS A 753 3.23 6.46 5.03
CA HIS A 753 2.92 5.35 4.14
C HIS A 753 4.08 4.37 3.95
N LEU A 754 3.76 3.15 3.53
CA LEU A 754 4.74 2.14 3.22
C LEU A 754 4.46 1.52 1.85
N TYR A 755 5.51 1.20 1.12
CA TYR A 755 5.45 0.32 -0.04
C TYR A 755 6.62 -0.66 -0.03
N TRP A 756 6.35 -1.91 -0.38
CA TRP A 756 7.22 -3.04 -0.03
C TRP A 756 8.39 -3.26 -1.02
N ASP A 757 8.25 -2.83 -2.28
CA ASP A 757 9.30 -2.84 -3.29
C ASP A 757 8.96 -1.90 -4.45
N ILE A 758 9.96 -1.22 -5.03
CA ILE A 758 9.76 -0.23 -6.09
C ILE A 758 10.54 -0.50 -7.38
N HIS A 759 11.44 -1.48 -7.39
CA HIS A 759 12.36 -1.71 -8.51
C HIS A 759 12.76 -3.18 -8.67
N MET A 760 11.77 -4.06 -8.60
CA MET A 760 11.97 -5.51 -8.75
C MET A 760 12.14 -5.92 -10.22
N TRP A 761 13.31 -5.64 -10.80
CA TRP A 761 13.60 -5.90 -12.21
C TRP A 761 13.99 -7.34 -12.56
N ARG A 762 14.01 -8.25 -11.56
CA ARG A 762 14.53 -9.63 -11.70
C ARG A 762 13.87 -10.49 -12.78
N ASN A 763 12.65 -10.15 -13.18
CA ASN A 763 11.91 -10.86 -14.23
C ASN A 763 12.33 -10.44 -15.66
N ASN A 764 13.15 -9.38 -15.78
CA ASN A 764 13.51 -8.73 -17.04
C ASN A 764 15.03 -8.67 -17.25
N MET A 765 15.79 -9.52 -16.56
CA MET A 765 17.26 -9.49 -16.61
C MET A 765 17.82 -9.82 -18.00
N ASP A 766 17.03 -10.45 -18.86
CA ASP A 766 17.30 -10.72 -20.27
C ASP A 766 17.23 -9.47 -21.16
N LEU A 767 16.52 -8.42 -20.72
CA LEU A 767 16.44 -7.11 -21.38
C LEU A 767 17.54 -6.14 -20.92
N ARG A 768 18.53 -6.63 -20.17
CA ARG A 768 19.61 -5.81 -19.63
C ARG A 768 20.55 -5.36 -20.75
N GLU A 769 20.25 -4.20 -21.31
CA GLU A 769 21.03 -3.48 -22.30
C GLU A 769 21.12 -1.99 -21.92
N GLU A 770 21.88 -1.20 -22.68
CA GLU A 770 21.97 0.25 -22.45
C GLU A 770 20.61 0.95 -22.64
N ASN A 771 19.83 0.49 -23.63
CA ASN A 771 18.48 0.99 -23.91
C ASN A 771 17.48 -0.17 -23.84
N VAL A 772 16.63 -0.16 -22.82
CA VAL A 772 15.64 -1.22 -22.58
C VAL A 772 14.45 -1.06 -23.52
N ASP A 773 14.10 -2.14 -24.21
CA ASP A 773 12.83 -2.24 -24.97
C ASP A 773 11.67 -2.51 -24.00
N PHE A 774 11.04 -1.44 -23.51
CA PHE A 774 9.95 -1.54 -22.53
C PHE A 774 8.68 -2.21 -23.07
N GLN A 775 8.51 -2.35 -24.38
CA GLN A 775 7.38 -3.12 -24.92
C GLN A 775 7.54 -4.63 -24.67
N LYS A 776 8.78 -5.11 -24.48
CA LYS A 776 9.08 -6.49 -24.07
C LYS A 776 9.13 -6.67 -22.56
N TRP A 777 9.06 -5.58 -21.79
CA TRP A 777 9.10 -5.64 -20.33
C TRP A 777 7.94 -6.49 -19.80
N ASN A 778 8.26 -7.45 -18.95
CA ASN A 778 7.30 -8.19 -18.15
C ASN A 778 6.93 -7.35 -16.91
N PRO A 779 5.71 -6.78 -16.86
CA PRO A 779 5.28 -5.96 -15.72
C PRO A 779 4.82 -6.79 -14.53
N CYS A 780 4.76 -8.12 -14.63
CA CYS A 780 4.05 -8.95 -13.65
C CYS A 780 4.90 -9.33 -12.44
N HIS A 781 4.27 -9.26 -11.27
CA HIS A 781 4.63 -10.04 -10.09
C HIS A 781 3.43 -10.88 -9.65
N GLY A 782 3.55 -12.21 -9.77
CA GLY A 782 2.37 -13.08 -9.76
C GLY A 782 1.46 -12.74 -10.93
N ASP A 783 0.16 -12.59 -10.67
CA ASP A 783 -0.84 -12.24 -11.68
C ASP A 783 -1.09 -10.72 -11.80
N ASN A 784 -0.21 -9.87 -11.26
CA ASN A 784 -0.43 -8.42 -11.13
C ASN A 784 0.53 -7.57 -11.97
N ASN A 785 0.02 -6.79 -12.93
CA ASN A 785 0.81 -5.84 -13.73
C ASN A 785 1.24 -4.62 -12.89
N GLY A 786 2.52 -4.30 -12.87
CA GLY A 786 3.13 -3.15 -12.20
C GLY A 786 3.57 -3.42 -10.75
N MET A 787 3.18 -4.57 -10.18
CA MET A 787 3.49 -4.91 -8.79
C MET A 787 4.99 -5.05 -8.55
N GLY A 788 5.51 -4.32 -7.56
CA GLY A 788 6.93 -4.30 -7.22
C GLY A 788 7.81 -3.48 -8.17
N ALA A 789 7.23 -2.71 -9.10
CA ALA A 789 7.97 -1.83 -10.01
C ALA A 789 7.24 -0.49 -10.19
N LEU A 790 7.77 0.57 -9.56
CA LEU A 790 7.39 1.98 -9.77
C LEU A 790 8.46 2.76 -10.55
N PHE A 791 9.69 2.25 -10.57
CA PHE A 791 10.82 2.85 -11.25
C PHE A 791 11.49 1.80 -12.14
N TYR A 792 12.04 2.26 -13.25
CA TYR A 792 12.58 1.42 -14.31
C TYR A 792 14.08 1.63 -14.49
N PRO A 793 14.85 0.62 -14.91
CA PRO A 793 16.25 0.81 -15.21
C PRO A 793 16.40 1.73 -16.43
N GLY A 794 17.39 2.62 -16.40
CA GLY A 794 17.69 3.53 -17.50
C GLY A 794 19.16 3.47 -17.95
N ALA A 795 19.47 4.14 -19.05
CA ALA A 795 20.84 4.26 -19.55
C ALA A 795 21.74 5.03 -18.55
N ASN A 796 23.06 4.89 -18.70
CA ASN A 796 24.06 5.70 -17.99
C ASN A 796 23.91 5.70 -16.46
N ASN A 797 23.69 4.52 -15.87
CA ASN A 797 23.52 4.35 -14.42
C ASN A 797 22.38 5.20 -13.82
N GLN A 798 21.38 5.56 -14.64
CA GLN A 798 20.18 6.26 -14.22
C GLN A 798 19.03 5.29 -13.99
N THR A 799 18.07 5.75 -13.19
CA THR A 799 16.77 5.09 -13.03
C THR A 799 15.71 6.03 -13.59
N TYR A 800 14.78 5.50 -14.36
CA TYR A 800 13.65 6.25 -14.92
C TYR A 800 12.44 6.20 -13.99
N ALA A 801 11.77 7.34 -13.87
CA ALA A 801 10.50 7.44 -13.17
C ALA A 801 9.40 6.73 -13.95
N SER A 802 8.28 6.47 -13.28
CA SER A 802 7.02 6.16 -13.94
C SER A 802 6.03 7.31 -13.84
N MET A 803 5.04 7.33 -14.74
CA MET A 803 3.86 8.19 -14.63
C MET A 803 3.15 8.00 -13.27
N ARG A 804 3.19 6.78 -12.73
CA ARG A 804 2.67 6.41 -11.39
C ARG A 804 3.45 7.12 -10.29
N SER A 805 4.78 7.10 -10.36
CA SER A 805 5.64 7.77 -9.38
C SER A 805 5.51 9.30 -9.40
N SER A 806 5.28 9.91 -10.57
CA SER A 806 4.99 11.34 -10.68
C SER A 806 3.66 11.68 -9.99
N ALA A 807 2.58 10.94 -10.29
CA ALA A 807 1.29 11.13 -9.62
C ALA A 807 1.35 10.86 -8.11
N LEU A 808 2.20 9.92 -7.67
CA LEU A 808 2.47 9.61 -6.27
C LEU A 808 3.13 10.82 -5.58
N ARG A 809 4.19 11.41 -6.16
CA ARG A 809 4.83 12.64 -5.66
C ARG A 809 3.79 13.73 -5.43
N ASP A 810 2.95 14.00 -6.43
CA ASP A 810 1.99 15.09 -6.33
C ASP A 810 0.92 14.83 -5.25
N GLY A 811 0.58 13.55 -5.01
CA GLY A 811 -0.30 13.18 -3.91
C GLY A 811 0.34 13.38 -2.55
N ILE A 812 1.64 13.12 -2.41
CA ILE A 812 2.42 13.45 -1.21
C ILE A 812 2.42 14.96 -0.99
N GLU A 813 2.68 15.75 -2.02
CA GLU A 813 2.71 17.21 -1.94
C GLU A 813 1.32 17.78 -1.59
N ASP A 814 0.22 17.21 -2.12
CA ASP A 814 -1.15 17.57 -1.72
C ASP A 814 -1.37 17.42 -0.19
N VAL A 815 -0.84 16.34 0.42
CA VAL A 815 -0.93 16.10 1.87
C VAL A 815 -0.12 17.14 2.65
N GLU A 816 1.10 17.42 2.21
CA GLU A 816 1.99 18.39 2.84
C GLU A 816 1.35 19.79 2.82
N ILE A 817 0.80 20.19 1.67
CA ILE A 817 0.12 21.48 1.49
C ILE A 817 -1.14 21.55 2.36
N PHE A 818 -1.95 20.50 2.38
CA PHE A 818 -3.15 20.46 3.22
C PHE A 818 -2.80 20.61 4.71
N ARG A 819 -1.76 19.91 5.19
CA ARG A 819 -1.32 19.99 6.59
C ARG A 819 -0.77 21.37 6.93
N MET A 820 0.02 21.97 6.05
CA MET A 820 0.49 23.34 6.22
C MET A 820 -0.68 24.32 6.33
N THR A 821 -1.67 24.24 5.43
CA THR A 821 -2.87 25.09 5.47
C THR A 821 -3.65 24.88 6.77
N ARG A 822 -3.87 23.62 7.16
CA ARG A 822 -4.55 23.27 8.42
C ARG A 822 -3.90 23.92 9.64
N ASP A 823 -2.58 23.87 9.71
CA ASP A 823 -1.83 24.37 10.86
C ASP A 823 -1.85 25.92 10.93
N LEU A 824 -2.10 26.61 9.81
CA LEU A 824 -2.22 28.06 9.72
C LEU A 824 -3.66 28.58 9.87
N VAL A 825 -4.68 27.74 9.62
CA VAL A 825 -6.08 28.14 9.68
C VAL A 825 -6.55 28.44 11.11
N LYS A 826 -6.97 29.69 11.34
CA LYS A 826 -7.42 30.18 12.67
C LYS A 826 -8.91 30.52 12.75
N SER A 827 -9.50 31.07 11.67
CA SER A 827 -10.89 31.54 11.67
C SER A 827 -11.90 30.40 11.41
N SER A 828 -13.15 30.56 11.85
CA SER A 828 -14.21 29.56 11.62
C SER A 828 -14.57 29.42 10.14
N GLU A 829 -14.51 30.51 9.37
CA GLU A 829 -14.77 30.51 7.93
C GLU A 829 -13.69 29.74 7.18
N ASP A 830 -12.42 30.02 7.47
CA ASP A 830 -11.28 29.34 6.86
C ASP A 830 -11.27 27.84 7.22
N ARG A 831 -11.72 27.48 8.44
CA ARG A 831 -11.92 26.07 8.85
C ARG A 831 -13.04 25.39 8.07
N ALA A 832 -14.15 26.08 7.84
CA ALA A 832 -15.26 25.53 7.06
C ALA A 832 -14.86 25.28 5.61
N GLU A 833 -14.09 26.19 5.01
CA GLU A 833 -13.56 26.00 3.65
C GLU A 833 -12.54 24.85 3.59
N LEU A 834 -11.61 24.77 4.54
CA LEU A 834 -10.66 23.66 4.61
C LEU A 834 -11.38 22.31 4.74
N GLU A 835 -12.43 22.24 5.55
CA GLU A 835 -13.24 21.03 5.71
C GLU A 835 -14.05 20.70 4.45
N ALA A 836 -14.54 21.71 3.72
CA ALA A 836 -15.18 21.50 2.42
C ALA A 836 -14.19 20.96 1.37
N ILE A 837 -12.96 21.48 1.35
CA ILE A 837 -11.87 20.98 0.49
C ILE A 837 -11.53 19.54 0.85
N ARG A 838 -11.35 19.24 2.15
CA ARG A 838 -11.08 17.90 2.68
C ARG A 838 -12.14 16.90 2.22
N ASN A 839 -13.42 17.22 2.44
CA ASN A 839 -14.54 16.35 2.06
C ASN A 839 -14.68 16.20 0.54
N GLY A 840 -14.21 17.18 -0.24
CA GLY A 840 -14.12 17.08 -1.69
C GLY A 840 -13.04 16.10 -2.14
N PHE A 841 -11.86 16.10 -1.49
CA PHE A 841 -10.81 15.12 -1.76
C PHE A 841 -11.25 13.70 -1.38
N GLY A 842 -11.88 13.53 -0.21
CA GLY A 842 -12.48 12.27 0.19
C GLY A 842 -13.16 12.28 1.55
N THR A 843 -13.93 11.22 1.80
CA THR A 843 -14.68 11.01 3.06
C THR A 843 -14.51 9.59 3.62
N GLY A 844 -13.90 8.68 2.83
CA GLY A 844 -13.61 7.28 3.19
C GLY A 844 -12.32 6.80 2.54
N MET A 845 -11.82 5.63 2.93
CA MET A 845 -10.61 5.01 2.35
C MET A 845 -10.79 4.65 0.86
N SER A 846 -12.04 4.46 0.44
CA SER A 846 -12.46 4.12 -0.93
C SER A 846 -13.40 5.15 -1.56
N ILE A 847 -13.70 6.24 -0.85
CA ILE A 847 -14.59 7.32 -1.30
C ILE A 847 -13.79 8.61 -1.36
N TYR A 848 -13.36 8.92 -2.57
CA TYR A 848 -12.53 10.08 -2.89
C TYR A 848 -12.86 10.58 -4.30
N CYS A 849 -12.39 11.78 -4.62
CA CYS A 849 -12.58 12.40 -5.93
C CYS A 849 -12.04 11.50 -7.06
N LYS A 850 -12.82 11.27 -8.12
CA LYS A 850 -12.38 10.48 -9.29
C LYS A 850 -12.38 11.30 -10.59
N ASP A 851 -12.72 12.58 -10.51
CA ASP A 851 -12.76 13.52 -11.63
C ASP A 851 -11.56 14.45 -11.55
N VAL A 852 -10.75 14.47 -12.61
CA VAL A 852 -9.50 15.25 -12.65
C VAL A 852 -9.76 16.75 -12.56
N LYS A 853 -10.84 17.26 -13.18
CA LYS A 853 -11.17 18.69 -13.17
C LYS A 853 -11.66 19.13 -11.79
N GLU A 854 -12.43 18.28 -11.12
CA GLU A 854 -12.84 18.52 -9.73
C GLU A 854 -11.63 18.53 -8.79
N MET A 855 -10.71 17.58 -8.94
CA MET A 855 -9.45 17.55 -8.18
C MET A 855 -8.63 18.83 -8.39
N GLU A 856 -8.44 19.26 -9.64
CA GLU A 856 -7.73 20.50 -9.97
C GLU A 856 -8.41 21.72 -9.32
N SER A 857 -9.74 21.77 -9.30
CA SER A 857 -10.52 22.79 -8.61
C SER A 857 -10.31 22.79 -7.08
N LEU A 858 -10.30 21.61 -6.45
CA LEU A 858 -10.03 21.46 -5.02
C LEU A 858 -8.62 21.90 -4.65
N ARG A 859 -7.62 21.52 -5.45
CA ARG A 859 -6.23 21.96 -5.27
C ARG A 859 -6.08 23.48 -5.44
N ASN A 860 -6.77 24.06 -6.43
CA ASN A 860 -6.80 25.50 -6.63
C ASN A 860 -7.36 26.26 -5.43
N ARG A 861 -8.48 25.79 -4.87
CA ARG A 861 -9.08 26.34 -3.64
C ARG A 861 -8.15 26.18 -2.44
N LEU A 862 -7.44 25.05 -2.34
CA LEU A 862 -6.45 24.82 -1.29
C LEU A 862 -5.29 25.82 -1.36
N PHE A 863 -4.79 26.13 -2.56
CA PHE A 863 -3.76 27.13 -2.78
C PHE A 863 -4.25 28.53 -2.40
N ASP A 864 -5.45 28.89 -2.86
CA ASP A 864 -6.03 30.20 -2.56
C ASP A 864 -6.24 30.38 -1.04
N LEU A 865 -6.67 29.32 -0.35
CA LEU A 865 -6.79 29.32 1.10
C LEU A 865 -5.43 29.43 1.78
N LEU A 866 -4.42 28.68 1.34
CA LEU A 866 -3.06 28.75 1.89
C LEU A 866 -2.46 30.16 1.76
N GLU A 867 -2.58 30.78 0.59
CA GLU A 867 -2.12 32.16 0.35
C GLU A 867 -2.86 33.15 1.27
N LYS A 868 -4.19 32.99 1.42
CA LYS A 868 -5.01 33.82 2.30
C LYS A 868 -4.57 33.73 3.77
N VAL A 869 -4.28 32.52 4.27
CA VAL A 869 -3.90 32.33 5.68
C VAL A 869 -2.43 32.61 5.96
N SER A 870 -1.56 32.47 4.97
CA SER A 870 -0.13 32.79 5.09
C SER A 870 0.15 34.29 5.07
N ALA A 871 -0.76 35.10 4.51
CA ALA A 871 -0.67 36.56 4.51
C ALA A 871 -1.11 37.21 5.83
N LYS A 872 -1.71 36.46 6.76
CA LYS A 872 -2.19 36.92 8.07
C LYS A 872 -1.20 36.55 9.18
#